data_AF-A0A449HCA8-F1
#
_entry.id   AF-A0A449HCA8-F1
#
_cell.length_a   1.000
_cell.length_b   1.000
_cell.length_c   1.000
_cell.angle_alpha   90.00
_cell.angle_beta   90.00
_cell.angle_gamma   90.00
#
_symmetry.space_group_name_H-M   'P 1'
#
loop_
_entity.id
_entity.type
_entity.pdbx_description
1 polymer ?
#
loop_
_entity_poly.entity_id
_entity_poly.type
_entity_poly.pdbx_seq_one_letter_code
_entity_poly.pdbx_strand_id
1 'polypeptide(L)'
;MTENGAAPGRRACGLRWDRRRFLTVGAAVPLAVTLASCAGEDAAAPTGTAGPDLTGVDPAVRPQDDLFRHVNGGWLRDYRLPPDKASHGTFEELADRTEDRLREILEAPDDAGPGTDARRLRDLYRAYLDTAAIEAAGTRPLADLLGEIDAAATKSDLARVAGALHALEVTGPVWLRVEPDRKDSTRHRPYLVQSGLGMPDEAYYREPVHSELRTAYRGYLTRIATAAGLPDPAGVAERVFDLETRLAAGHVDMVRWVDSLSSYHPWSWTELRDRAPGFDWDAWLDGLGGQRARFETVLVDQPEYPAALARLWEAEDAGRWREYLRLRLFDHYAPVLPAAFADAHFDWAERAQTGTKQPPPRWRAAVRFVRTKMGDALGREYAQRHFPAESKRQVEQLVEDLLAAYRQRLAEADWMSEQTRRTALAKVDKIVALIGYPDTWRDYSGLVVRPGELLASLRAVENHEFRHRLGRLDRPVDRREWTMLTPVEVNANYSWEINHIVFPAAILQPPFFDPAAAPAVNYGAIGVVIGHEIGHGFDTGGSRYDENGTLRDWWTSADKAAFEAKTKAVIAQYDPLVPAGMPPDRRVNGALTVTENLADIRGVSTALAAYRIAAARAGAAEPDWRALFLSYARIWRHTATPEYTAATLGLDSHAPAEFRVNQVVRNMAEFHTAFEVRPGDGMYLAEHERVRL
;
A
#
# COMPACT_ATOMS: atom_id res chain seq x y z
N MET A 1 55.65 -32.39 25.29
CA MET A 1 55.85 -31.36 26.34
C MET A 1 54.52 -30.66 26.49
N THR A 2 53.70 -30.77 27.53
CA THR A 2 53.66 -31.41 28.86
C THR A 2 52.22 -31.09 29.28
N GLU A 3 51.29 -32.03 29.25
CA GLU A 3 50.88 -32.90 30.37
C GLU A 3 50.28 -32.21 31.61
N ASN A 4 49.08 -32.71 31.95
CA ASN A 4 48.51 -32.98 33.29
C ASN A 4 48.04 -31.79 34.15
N GLY A 5 46.95 -31.84 34.92
CA GLY A 5 46.00 -32.88 35.34
C GLY A 5 45.06 -32.24 36.39
N ALA A 6 43.78 -32.57 36.46
CA ALA A 6 43.18 -33.58 37.36
C ALA A 6 42.23 -32.94 38.41
N ALA A 7 41.02 -33.52 38.52
CA ALA A 7 39.97 -33.33 39.55
C ALA A 7 40.36 -34.10 40.86
N PRO A 8 39.49 -34.46 41.87
CA PRO A 8 38.03 -34.26 42.10
C PRO A 8 37.53 -34.11 43.58
N GLY A 9 36.20 -33.94 43.75
CA GLY A 9 35.36 -34.45 44.89
C GLY A 9 35.04 -33.48 46.04
N ARG A 10 33.87 -33.47 46.72
CA ARG A 10 32.69 -34.36 46.88
C ARG A 10 31.52 -33.58 47.58
N ARG A 11 30.26 -33.98 47.28
CA ARG A 11 29.05 -34.23 48.15
C ARG A 11 28.62 -33.18 49.20
N ALA A 12 27.35 -32.95 49.58
CA ALA A 12 25.99 -33.41 49.23
C ALA A 12 24.98 -32.54 50.04
N CYS A 13 23.74 -32.36 49.56
CA CYS A 13 22.47 -32.64 50.29
C CYS A 13 21.29 -32.08 49.49
N GLY A 14 20.30 -32.93 49.21
CA GLY A 14 19.01 -32.54 48.64
C GLY A 14 17.91 -32.56 49.70
N LEU A 15 16.73 -32.04 49.34
CA LEU A 15 15.44 -32.53 49.86
C LEU A 15 14.31 -32.10 48.90
N ARG A 16 13.61 -33.09 48.33
CA ARG A 16 12.26 -32.98 47.74
C ARG A 16 11.27 -33.47 48.80
N TRP A 17 10.08 -32.90 48.91
CA TRP A 17 8.92 -33.59 49.50
C TRP A 17 7.61 -33.26 48.79
N ASP A 18 6.74 -34.27 48.83
CA ASP A 18 5.65 -34.61 47.92
C ASP A 18 4.26 -34.43 48.59
N ARG A 19 3.23 -34.62 47.75
CA ARG A 19 1.77 -34.49 47.82
C ARG A 19 0.98 -35.03 49.05
N ARG A 20 -0.12 -34.29 49.33
CA ARG A 20 -1.53 -34.71 49.53
C ARG A 20 -2.02 -35.42 50.83
N ARG A 21 -3.19 -34.90 51.28
CA ARG A 21 -4.43 -35.51 51.86
C ARG A 21 -4.57 -35.69 53.39
N PHE A 22 -5.69 -35.17 53.92
CA PHE A 22 -6.67 -35.72 54.91
C PHE A 22 -7.80 -34.64 55.09
N LEU A 23 -9.07 -34.77 54.67
CA LEU A 23 -10.29 -35.46 55.22
C LEU A 23 -10.53 -35.16 56.72
N THR A 24 -11.69 -34.78 57.30
CA THR A 24 -13.15 -35.01 57.05
C THR A 24 -13.96 -34.21 58.14
N VAL A 25 -15.05 -33.48 57.87
CA VAL A 25 -16.53 -33.79 58.02
C VAL A 25 -17.28 -33.17 59.23
N GLY A 26 -18.40 -32.49 58.92
CA GLY A 26 -19.71 -32.52 59.65
C GLY A 26 -20.16 -31.20 60.32
N ALA A 27 -21.42 -30.73 60.30
CA ALA A 27 -22.67 -31.01 59.58
C ALA A 27 -23.75 -29.94 59.98
N ALA A 28 -24.77 -29.76 59.13
CA ALA A 28 -26.16 -29.33 59.39
C ALA A 28 -26.61 -27.82 59.34
N VAL A 29 -27.61 -27.64 58.46
CA VAL A 29 -28.51 -26.53 58.01
C VAL A 29 -29.80 -26.52 58.91
N PRO A 30 -30.78 -25.56 58.95
CA PRO A 30 -31.16 -24.45 58.03
C PRO A 30 -31.53 -23.07 58.65
N LEU A 31 -31.58 -22.02 57.83
CA LEU A 31 -32.69 -21.04 57.85
C LEU A 31 -32.86 -20.39 56.47
N ALA A 32 -34.11 -20.21 56.04
CA ALA A 32 -34.52 -19.80 54.70
C ALA A 32 -34.95 -18.32 54.62
N VAL A 33 -35.04 -17.85 53.36
CA VAL A 33 -35.74 -16.66 52.81
C VAL A 33 -35.02 -15.30 53.09
N THR A 34 -34.71 -14.40 52.14
CA THR A 34 -35.40 -13.91 50.93
C THR A 34 -34.42 -13.34 49.87
N LEU A 35 -34.87 -13.36 48.62
CA LEU A 35 -34.28 -12.78 47.41
C LEU A 35 -34.06 -11.26 47.51
N ALA A 36 -32.87 -10.80 47.09
CA ALA A 36 -32.67 -9.51 46.44
C ALA A 36 -31.54 -9.66 45.41
N SER A 37 -31.94 -9.84 44.16
CA SER A 37 -31.10 -9.65 42.98
C SER A 37 -31.01 -8.16 42.70
N CYS A 38 -29.81 -7.60 42.57
CA CYS A 38 -29.53 -6.36 41.84
C CYS A 38 -28.03 -6.22 41.53
N ALA A 39 -27.74 -6.07 40.23
CA ALA A 39 -26.62 -5.38 39.59
C ALA A 39 -25.18 -5.79 40.01
N GLY A 40 -24.36 -6.36 39.13
CA GLY A 40 -24.02 -5.80 37.82
C GLY A 40 -22.90 -4.79 38.02
N GLU A 41 -21.66 -5.27 38.19
CA GLU A 41 -20.49 -4.41 38.18
C GLU A 41 -20.35 -3.80 36.79
N ASP A 42 -20.64 -2.50 36.70
CA ASP A 42 -20.28 -1.66 35.57
C ASP A 42 -18.77 -1.82 35.31
N ALA A 43 -18.43 -2.40 34.16
CA ALA A 43 -17.09 -2.34 33.62
C ALA A 43 -16.78 -0.85 33.35
N ALA A 44 -16.01 -0.24 34.24
CA ALA A 44 -15.51 1.12 34.05
C ALA A 44 -14.77 1.21 32.71
N ALA A 45 -15.21 2.14 31.86
CA ALA A 45 -14.59 2.42 30.57
C ALA A 45 -13.11 2.81 30.75
N PRO A 46 -12.21 2.39 29.85
CA PRO A 46 -10.81 2.81 29.90
C PRO A 46 -10.72 4.34 29.73
N THR A 47 -10.28 5.02 30.79
CA THR A 47 -9.99 6.45 30.77
C THR A 47 -8.56 6.65 30.26
N GLY A 48 -8.39 6.70 28.95
CA GLY A 48 -7.12 7.13 28.36
C GLY A 48 -6.82 8.58 28.74
N THR A 49 -5.63 8.86 29.27
CA THR A 49 -5.26 10.18 29.83
C THR A 49 -4.23 10.95 29.00
N ALA A 50 -3.62 10.31 28.00
CA ALA A 50 -2.64 10.96 27.14
C ALA A 50 -3.34 11.77 26.03
N GLY A 51 -3.02 13.06 25.95
CA GLY A 51 -3.41 13.95 24.84
C GLY A 51 -2.54 13.74 23.59
N PRO A 52 -2.76 14.54 22.52
CA PRO A 52 -1.98 14.43 21.29
C PRO A 52 -0.48 14.69 21.54
N ASP A 53 0.38 14.01 20.77
CA ASP A 53 1.83 14.26 20.78
C ASP A 53 2.15 15.64 20.16
N LEU A 54 2.52 16.58 21.02
CA LEU A 54 2.89 17.95 20.65
C LEU A 54 4.42 18.17 20.62
N THR A 55 5.22 17.10 20.62
CA THR A 55 6.67 17.23 20.45
C THR A 55 6.97 17.83 19.07
N GLY A 56 7.79 18.88 19.00
CA GLY A 56 8.13 19.53 17.74
C GLY A 56 7.12 20.57 17.23
N VAL A 57 6.18 21.02 18.07
CA VAL A 57 5.35 22.21 17.82
C VAL A 57 6.22 23.45 17.61
N ASP A 58 5.80 24.32 16.69
CA ASP A 58 6.35 25.66 16.53
C ASP A 58 5.37 26.72 17.08
N PRO A 59 5.58 27.25 18.30
CA PRO A 59 4.68 28.22 18.89
C PRO A 59 4.72 29.59 18.20
N ALA A 60 5.72 29.85 17.35
CA ALA A 60 5.82 31.07 16.55
C ALA A 60 4.81 31.11 15.39
N VAL A 61 4.32 29.95 14.95
CA VAL A 61 3.31 29.84 13.90
C VAL A 61 1.95 29.66 14.58
N ARG A 62 0.99 30.52 14.25
CA ARG A 62 -0.38 30.42 14.76
C ARG A 62 -1.11 29.28 14.06
N PRO A 63 -1.89 28.45 14.77
CA PRO A 63 -2.70 27.41 14.11
C PRO A 63 -3.79 27.98 13.20
N GLN A 64 -4.19 29.25 13.40
CA GLN A 64 -5.09 29.98 12.51
C GLN A 64 -4.44 30.37 11.18
N ASP A 65 -3.11 30.40 11.11
CA ASP A 65 -2.37 30.78 9.90
C ASP A 65 -1.83 29.56 9.16
N ASP A 66 -1.35 28.54 9.90
CA ASP A 66 -0.88 27.27 9.35
C ASP A 66 -0.90 26.18 10.43
N LEU A 67 -1.91 25.31 10.42
CA LEU A 67 -2.03 24.24 11.41
C LEU A 67 -0.89 23.21 11.28
N PHE A 68 -0.53 22.84 10.05
CA PHE A 68 0.55 21.88 9.79
C PHE A 68 1.87 22.33 10.40
N ARG A 69 2.28 23.58 10.14
CA ARG A 69 3.53 24.15 10.67
C ARG A 69 3.42 24.50 12.15
N HIS A 70 2.25 24.86 12.66
CA HIS A 70 2.07 24.99 14.11
C HIS A 70 2.41 23.67 14.82
N VAL A 71 1.87 22.54 14.35
CA VAL A 71 2.05 21.24 15.02
C VAL A 71 3.40 20.60 14.73
N ASN A 72 3.95 20.78 13.53
CA ASN A 72 5.14 20.07 13.08
C ASN A 72 6.36 20.97 12.83
N GLY A 73 6.24 22.28 12.92
CA GLY A 73 7.27 23.23 12.44
C GLY A 73 8.60 23.15 13.18
N GLY A 74 8.58 22.91 14.50
CA GLY A 74 9.79 22.67 15.28
C GLY A 74 10.52 21.41 14.80
N TRP A 75 9.76 20.32 14.60
CA TRP A 75 10.31 19.09 14.03
C TRP A 75 10.85 19.29 12.61
N LEU A 76 10.12 19.99 11.73
CA LEU A 76 10.54 20.25 10.35
C LEU A 76 11.85 21.05 10.27
N ARG A 77 12.09 21.98 11.20
CA ARG A 77 13.35 22.74 11.28
C ARG A 77 14.52 21.89 11.78
N ASP A 78 14.27 21.04 12.76
CA ASP A 78 15.34 20.38 13.52
C ASP A 78 15.68 18.99 12.95
N TYR A 79 14.71 18.30 12.36
CA TYR A 79 14.91 16.97 11.81
C TYR A 79 15.89 17.01 10.63
N ARG A 80 16.79 16.02 10.61
CA ARG A 80 17.76 15.83 9.53
C ARG A 80 17.46 14.48 8.92
N LEU A 81 17.02 14.49 7.66
CA LEU A 81 16.69 13.28 6.94
C LEU A 81 17.94 12.38 6.85
N PRO A 82 17.85 11.12 7.33
CA PRO A 82 18.94 10.17 7.18
C PRO A 82 19.34 10.00 5.71
N PRO A 83 20.63 9.79 5.40
CA PRO A 83 21.09 9.67 4.03
C PRO A 83 20.51 8.46 3.28
N ASP A 84 19.95 7.48 3.99
CA ASP A 84 19.30 6.29 3.44
C ASP A 84 17.79 6.44 3.21
N LYS A 85 17.27 7.67 3.27
CA LYS A 85 15.85 7.97 3.08
C LYS A 85 15.65 9.14 2.13
N ALA A 86 14.65 9.01 1.26
CA ALA A 86 14.13 10.10 0.43
C ALA A 86 13.06 10.92 1.15
N SER A 87 12.36 10.31 2.10
CA SER A 87 11.35 10.93 2.94
C SER A 87 11.31 10.30 4.33
N HIS A 88 10.81 11.06 5.30
CA HIS A 88 10.51 10.54 6.63
C HIS A 88 9.40 11.35 7.28
N GLY A 89 8.61 10.67 8.09
CA GLY A 89 7.44 11.21 8.75
C GLY A 89 6.83 10.19 9.68
N THR A 90 5.58 10.41 10.07
CA THR A 90 4.87 9.52 10.99
C THR A 90 4.70 8.10 10.43
N PHE A 91 4.38 7.98 9.13
CA PHE A 91 4.23 6.68 8.48
C PHE A 91 5.57 5.92 8.47
N GLU A 92 6.67 6.59 8.11
CA GLU A 92 8.00 5.99 8.08
C GLU A 92 8.54 5.69 9.50
N GLU A 93 8.20 6.49 10.51
CA GLU A 93 8.52 6.18 11.92
C GLU A 93 7.89 4.83 12.33
N LEU A 94 6.63 4.63 11.97
CA LEU A 94 5.91 3.39 12.26
C LEU A 94 6.42 2.21 11.43
N ALA A 95 6.76 2.46 10.16
CA ALA A 95 7.38 1.47 9.28
C ALA A 95 8.73 1.02 9.83
N ASP A 96 9.58 1.96 10.27
CA ASP A 96 10.88 1.64 10.88
C ASP A 96 10.71 0.80 12.16
N ARG A 97 9.76 1.17 13.04
CA ARG A 97 9.44 0.39 14.24
C ARG A 97 8.90 -1.01 13.91
N THR A 98 8.09 -1.12 12.87
CA THR A 98 7.56 -2.39 12.38
C THR A 98 8.70 -3.24 11.82
N GLU A 99 9.60 -2.67 11.01
CA GLU A 99 10.77 -3.35 10.46
C GLU A 99 11.71 -3.88 11.55
N ASP A 100 11.89 -3.13 12.64
CA ASP A 100 12.67 -3.61 13.80
C ASP A 100 12.01 -4.85 14.45
N ARG A 101 10.69 -4.86 14.65
CA ARG A 101 9.95 -6.03 15.18
C ARG A 101 9.97 -7.22 14.23
N LEU A 102 9.86 -6.97 12.93
CA LEU A 102 9.98 -8.02 11.90
C LEU A 102 11.37 -8.63 11.89
N ARG A 103 12.41 -7.81 12.09
CA ARG A 103 13.77 -8.30 12.27
C ARG A 103 13.87 -9.26 13.45
N GLU A 104 13.30 -8.92 14.60
CA GLU A 104 13.27 -9.80 15.78
C GLU A 104 12.60 -11.14 15.47
N ILE A 105 11.53 -11.14 14.68
CA ILE A 105 10.85 -12.37 14.22
C ILE A 105 11.75 -13.22 13.32
N LEU A 106 12.45 -12.58 12.38
CA LEU A 106 13.31 -13.22 11.38
C LEU A 106 14.67 -13.68 11.94
N GLU A 107 15.14 -13.06 13.02
CA GLU A 107 16.39 -13.42 13.72
C GLU A 107 16.16 -14.38 14.91
N ALA A 108 14.91 -14.75 15.20
CA ALA A 108 14.58 -15.70 16.25
C ALA A 108 15.28 -17.07 16.05
N PRO A 109 15.63 -17.80 17.14
CA PRO A 109 16.33 -19.07 17.06
C PRO A 109 15.65 -20.12 16.17
N ASP A 110 16.41 -21.01 15.53
CA ASP A 110 15.92 -22.08 14.64
C ASP A 110 15.25 -23.25 15.38
N ASP A 111 14.19 -22.96 16.09
CA ASP A 111 13.27 -23.95 16.65
C ASP A 111 12.24 -24.46 15.63
N ALA A 112 12.09 -23.76 14.49
CA ALA A 112 11.14 -24.09 13.45
C ALA A 112 11.62 -25.28 12.59
N GLY A 113 10.77 -26.32 12.50
CA GLY A 113 11.04 -27.50 11.68
C GLY A 113 11.15 -27.18 10.18
N PRO A 114 11.87 -27.99 9.39
CA PRO A 114 11.89 -27.88 7.93
C PRO A 114 10.48 -27.85 7.33
N GLY A 115 10.28 -27.02 6.30
CA GLY A 115 8.99 -26.92 5.59
C GLY A 115 7.90 -26.14 6.34
N THR A 116 8.22 -25.50 7.47
CA THR A 116 7.34 -24.52 8.13
C THR A 116 7.52 -23.11 7.56
N ASP A 117 6.53 -22.26 7.71
CA ASP A 117 6.61 -20.87 7.20
C ASP A 117 7.65 -20.06 7.94
N ALA A 118 7.75 -20.21 9.26
CA ALA A 118 8.84 -19.61 10.05
C ALA A 118 10.22 -19.99 9.49
N ARG A 119 10.42 -21.25 9.08
CA ARG A 119 11.68 -21.67 8.47
C ARG A 119 11.90 -21.03 7.10
N ARG A 120 10.87 -20.99 6.22
CA ARG A 120 10.95 -20.33 4.90
C ARG A 120 11.34 -18.86 5.02
N LEU A 121 10.70 -18.12 5.93
CA LEU A 121 10.95 -16.71 6.19
C LEU A 121 12.41 -16.47 6.61
N ARG A 122 12.91 -17.26 7.57
CA ARG A 122 14.28 -17.17 8.09
C ARG A 122 15.33 -17.54 7.04
N ASP A 123 15.09 -18.59 6.26
CA ASP A 123 15.99 -19.01 5.18
C ASP A 123 16.09 -17.94 4.09
N LEU A 124 14.97 -17.31 3.72
CA LEU A 124 14.94 -16.22 2.75
C LEU A 124 15.67 -14.97 3.26
N TYR A 125 15.44 -14.60 4.53
CA TYR A 125 16.14 -13.50 5.20
C TYR A 125 17.67 -13.71 5.20
N ARG A 126 18.13 -14.91 5.58
CA ARG A 126 19.56 -15.25 5.64
C ARG A 126 20.20 -15.30 4.26
N ALA A 127 19.50 -15.87 3.27
CA ALA A 127 19.99 -15.89 1.90
C ALA A 127 20.17 -14.46 1.34
N TYR A 128 19.34 -13.51 1.75
CA TYR A 128 19.49 -12.10 1.37
C TYR A 128 20.71 -11.43 2.04
N LEU A 129 20.99 -11.78 3.30
CA LEU A 129 22.13 -11.24 4.05
C LEU A 129 23.49 -11.75 3.53
N ASP A 130 23.54 -12.95 2.94
CA ASP A 130 24.78 -13.60 2.48
C ASP A 130 25.29 -13.02 1.15
N THR A 131 25.90 -11.84 1.24
CA THR A 131 26.50 -11.16 0.08
C THR A 131 27.63 -11.97 -0.55
N ALA A 132 28.40 -12.75 0.22
CA ALA A 132 29.46 -13.60 -0.32
C ALA A 132 28.89 -14.71 -1.21
N ALA A 133 27.77 -15.33 -0.81
CA ALA A 133 27.07 -16.30 -1.65
C ALA A 133 26.48 -15.66 -2.91
N ILE A 134 25.92 -14.45 -2.82
CA ILE A 134 25.39 -13.70 -3.98
C ILE A 134 26.51 -13.39 -4.99
N GLU A 135 27.65 -12.87 -4.51
CA GLU A 135 28.82 -12.59 -5.35
C GLU A 135 29.38 -13.86 -6.01
N ALA A 136 29.50 -14.96 -5.25
CA ALA A 136 29.96 -16.24 -5.79
C ALA A 136 28.95 -16.91 -6.75
N ALA A 137 27.66 -16.64 -6.58
CA ALA A 137 26.63 -17.09 -7.51
C ALA A 137 26.71 -16.33 -8.84
N GLY A 138 27.00 -15.03 -8.79
CA GLY A 138 26.98 -14.16 -9.96
C GLY A 138 25.58 -14.14 -10.59
N THR A 139 25.53 -14.18 -11.92
CA THR A 139 24.27 -14.29 -12.69
C THR A 139 23.91 -15.74 -13.04
N ARG A 140 24.68 -16.74 -12.59
CA ARG A 140 24.44 -18.16 -12.92
C ARG A 140 23.01 -18.64 -12.62
N PRO A 141 22.33 -18.20 -11.54
CA PRO A 141 20.94 -18.62 -11.29
C PRO A 141 19.91 -18.10 -12.30
N LEU A 142 20.30 -17.24 -13.25
CA LEU A 142 19.46 -16.75 -14.35
C LEU A 142 19.82 -17.38 -15.72
N ALA A 143 20.80 -18.28 -15.76
CA ALA A 143 21.34 -18.81 -17.02
C ALA A 143 20.30 -19.58 -17.84
N ASP A 144 19.34 -20.24 -17.19
CA ASP A 144 18.23 -20.93 -17.85
C ASP A 144 17.29 -19.93 -18.55
N LEU A 145 16.87 -18.87 -17.83
CA LEU A 145 16.01 -17.82 -18.40
C LEU A 145 16.71 -17.05 -19.53
N LEU A 146 18.00 -16.75 -19.38
CA LEU A 146 18.80 -16.15 -20.44
C LEU A 146 18.91 -17.09 -21.65
N GLY A 147 19.09 -18.39 -21.41
CA GLY A 147 19.10 -19.40 -22.47
C GLY A 147 17.78 -19.45 -23.25
N GLU A 148 16.64 -19.33 -22.57
CA GLU A 148 15.32 -19.25 -23.22
C GLU A 148 15.18 -18.00 -24.10
N ILE A 149 15.61 -16.82 -23.60
CA ILE A 149 15.62 -15.57 -24.36
C ILE A 149 16.54 -15.70 -25.60
N ASP A 150 17.71 -16.29 -25.44
CA ASP A 150 18.72 -16.45 -26.49
C ASP A 150 18.28 -17.43 -27.58
N ALA A 151 17.62 -18.52 -27.19
CA ALA A 151 17.14 -19.56 -28.09
C ALA A 151 15.88 -19.15 -28.87
N ALA A 152 15.15 -18.12 -28.44
CA ALA A 152 13.95 -17.63 -29.10
C ALA A 152 14.28 -17.05 -30.50
N ALA A 153 14.05 -17.85 -31.55
CA ALA A 153 14.41 -17.52 -32.93
C ALA A 153 13.40 -16.58 -33.60
N THR A 154 12.13 -16.65 -33.19
CA THR A 154 11.03 -15.89 -33.79
C THR A 154 10.41 -14.91 -32.80
N LYS A 155 9.62 -13.96 -33.33
CA LYS A 155 8.79 -13.07 -32.51
C LYS A 155 7.75 -13.82 -31.68
N SER A 156 7.22 -14.93 -32.19
CA SER A 156 6.31 -15.81 -31.44
C SER A 156 7.03 -16.49 -30.26
N ASP A 157 8.27 -16.94 -30.46
CA ASP A 157 9.07 -17.50 -29.35
C ASP A 157 9.38 -16.45 -28.29
N LEU A 158 9.72 -15.22 -28.70
CA LEU A 158 9.93 -14.12 -27.77
C LEU A 158 8.66 -13.72 -27.02
N ALA A 159 7.48 -13.78 -27.66
CA ALA A 159 6.21 -13.56 -26.98
C ALA A 159 5.96 -14.63 -25.90
N ARG A 160 6.25 -15.90 -26.19
CA ARG A 160 6.20 -17.00 -25.21
C ARG A 160 7.16 -16.78 -24.05
N VAL A 161 8.40 -16.39 -24.34
CA VAL A 161 9.39 -16.06 -23.28
C VAL A 161 8.91 -14.87 -22.45
N ALA A 162 8.36 -13.83 -23.05
CA ALA A 162 7.79 -12.69 -22.31
C ALA A 162 6.65 -13.12 -21.39
N GLY A 163 5.83 -14.09 -21.79
CA GLY A 163 4.80 -14.70 -20.93
C GLY A 163 5.40 -15.48 -19.76
N ALA A 164 6.43 -16.31 -20.01
CA ALA A 164 7.10 -17.07 -18.96
C ALA A 164 7.80 -16.17 -17.93
N LEU A 165 8.43 -15.08 -18.39
CA LEU A 165 9.05 -14.06 -17.55
C LEU A 165 8.01 -13.31 -16.70
N HIS A 166 6.84 -13.00 -17.27
CA HIS A 166 5.74 -12.39 -16.50
C HIS A 166 5.26 -13.28 -15.34
N ALA A 167 5.23 -14.61 -15.52
CA ALA A 167 4.91 -15.53 -14.43
C ALA A 167 5.93 -15.51 -13.27
N LEU A 168 7.11 -14.90 -13.50
CA LEU A 168 8.15 -14.61 -12.51
C LEU A 168 8.17 -13.12 -12.10
N GLU A 169 7.09 -12.39 -12.33
CA GLU A 169 6.93 -10.96 -12.04
C GLU A 169 7.87 -10.02 -12.82
N VAL A 170 8.66 -10.53 -13.78
CA VAL A 170 9.50 -9.69 -14.64
C VAL A 170 8.61 -8.84 -15.54
N THR A 171 8.78 -7.52 -15.47
CA THR A 171 8.01 -6.57 -16.28
C THR A 171 8.21 -6.83 -17.78
N GLY A 172 7.13 -7.21 -18.45
CA GLY A 172 7.06 -7.37 -19.90
C GLY A 172 6.37 -6.20 -20.59
N PRO A 173 6.23 -6.25 -21.92
CA PRO A 173 5.53 -5.22 -22.69
C PRO A 173 4.03 -5.15 -22.41
N VAL A 174 3.44 -6.16 -21.76
CA VAL A 174 2.05 -6.15 -21.29
C VAL A 174 2.02 -6.79 -19.92
N TRP A 175 1.16 -6.29 -19.03
CA TRP A 175 0.99 -6.82 -17.69
C TRP A 175 -0.40 -7.45 -17.53
N LEU A 176 -0.46 -8.61 -16.88
CA LEU A 176 -1.69 -9.29 -16.50
C LEU A 176 -1.97 -9.06 -15.01
N ARG A 177 -3.18 -8.60 -14.70
CA ARG A 177 -3.74 -8.67 -13.34
C ARG A 177 -4.91 -9.64 -13.32
N VAL A 178 -5.24 -10.15 -12.14
CA VAL A 178 -6.45 -10.93 -11.92
C VAL A 178 -7.22 -10.25 -10.81
N GLU A 179 -8.32 -9.60 -11.13
CA GLU A 179 -9.11 -8.83 -10.16
C GLU A 179 -10.59 -9.23 -10.27
N PRO A 180 -11.44 -8.88 -9.29
CA PRO A 180 -12.89 -9.00 -9.45
C PRO A 180 -13.39 -8.27 -10.71
N ASP A 181 -14.39 -8.82 -11.39
CA ASP A 181 -15.02 -8.18 -12.56
C ASP A 181 -15.80 -6.94 -12.10
N ARG A 182 -15.48 -5.77 -12.65
CA ARG A 182 -16.15 -4.52 -12.26
C ARG A 182 -17.65 -4.52 -12.56
N LYS A 183 -18.17 -5.34 -13.48
CA LYS A 183 -19.62 -5.48 -13.70
C LYS A 183 -20.21 -6.78 -13.15
N ASP A 184 -19.38 -7.62 -12.55
CA ASP A 184 -19.80 -8.83 -11.85
C ASP A 184 -18.83 -9.17 -10.70
N SER A 185 -18.97 -8.43 -9.60
CA SER A 185 -18.14 -8.56 -8.39
C SER A 185 -18.09 -9.96 -7.76
N THR A 186 -18.82 -10.95 -8.28
CA THR A 186 -18.83 -12.33 -7.76
C THR A 186 -17.75 -13.23 -8.37
N ARG A 187 -17.10 -12.80 -9.46
CA ARG A 187 -16.05 -13.56 -10.16
C ARG A 187 -14.82 -12.73 -10.48
N HIS A 188 -13.70 -13.41 -10.66
CA HIS A 188 -12.45 -12.78 -11.11
C HIS A 188 -12.36 -12.77 -12.65
N ARG A 189 -11.61 -11.81 -13.19
CA ARG A 189 -11.26 -11.69 -14.61
C ARG A 189 -9.78 -11.38 -14.80
N PRO A 190 -9.19 -11.82 -15.92
CA PRO A 190 -7.90 -11.32 -16.36
C PRO A 190 -8.03 -9.89 -16.88
N TYR A 191 -7.14 -9.01 -16.43
CA TYR A 191 -7.00 -7.62 -16.89
C TYR A 191 -5.67 -7.44 -17.61
N LEU A 192 -5.70 -6.95 -18.85
CA LEU A 192 -4.49 -6.55 -19.59
C LEU A 192 -4.26 -5.06 -19.44
N VAL A 193 -3.02 -4.73 -19.11
CA VAL A 193 -2.61 -3.40 -18.68
C VAL A 193 -1.36 -2.95 -19.44
N GLN A 194 -1.27 -1.66 -19.76
CA GLN A 194 -0.04 -1.08 -20.33
C GLN A 194 1.15 -1.30 -19.40
N SER A 195 2.32 -1.56 -19.97
CA SER A 195 3.52 -1.98 -19.23
C SER A 195 4.78 -1.74 -20.06
N GLY A 196 5.94 -2.11 -19.52
CA GLY A 196 7.17 -2.30 -20.28
C GLY A 196 8.11 -1.10 -20.32
N LEU A 197 7.90 -0.12 -19.45
CA LEU A 197 8.80 1.02 -19.28
C LEU A 197 9.74 0.77 -18.09
N GLY A 198 10.98 1.25 -18.16
CA GLY A 198 11.88 1.31 -16.99
C GLY A 198 11.96 2.67 -16.31
N MET A 199 11.32 3.70 -16.88
CA MET A 199 11.00 4.94 -16.18
C MET A 199 9.53 4.92 -15.69
N PRO A 200 9.18 5.70 -14.64
CA PRO A 200 7.89 5.57 -13.96
C PRO A 200 6.63 5.83 -14.81
N ASP A 201 6.71 6.72 -15.80
CA ASP A 201 5.57 7.16 -16.60
C ASP A 201 6.01 7.55 -18.02
N GLU A 202 5.07 7.57 -18.97
CA GLU A 202 5.35 7.96 -20.35
C GLU A 202 5.92 9.38 -20.47
N ALA A 203 5.46 10.31 -19.62
CA ALA A 203 5.90 11.69 -19.63
C ALA A 203 7.42 11.82 -19.41
N TYR A 204 8.04 10.87 -18.71
CA TYR A 204 9.49 10.86 -18.46
C TYR A 204 10.30 10.70 -19.76
N TYR A 205 9.73 10.07 -20.79
CA TYR A 205 10.39 9.88 -22.08
C TYR A 205 10.29 11.12 -22.99
N ARG A 206 9.34 12.03 -22.76
CA ARG A 206 9.07 13.18 -23.65
C ARG A 206 9.23 14.56 -23.03
N GLU A 207 8.92 14.75 -21.75
CA GLU A 207 8.86 16.09 -21.18
C GLU A 207 10.26 16.66 -20.87
N PRO A 208 10.53 17.94 -21.19
CA PRO A 208 11.86 18.53 -20.97
C PRO A 208 12.36 18.44 -19.53
N VAL A 209 11.42 18.49 -18.58
CA VAL A 209 11.69 18.47 -17.14
C VAL A 209 12.36 17.18 -16.64
N HIS A 210 12.25 16.09 -17.41
CA HIS A 210 12.86 14.79 -17.08
C HIS A 210 14.15 14.50 -17.87
N SER A 211 14.75 15.50 -18.51
CA SER A 211 15.94 15.32 -19.34
C SER A 211 17.13 14.70 -18.60
N GLU A 212 17.43 15.14 -17.38
CA GLU A 212 18.49 14.57 -16.55
C GLU A 212 18.20 13.11 -16.15
N LEU A 213 16.93 12.80 -15.86
CA LEU A 213 16.50 11.43 -15.54
C LEU A 213 16.64 10.50 -16.74
N ARG A 214 16.36 10.96 -17.97
CA ARG A 214 16.61 10.16 -19.18
C ARG A 214 18.09 9.84 -19.35
N THR A 215 18.97 10.80 -19.07
CA THR A 215 20.43 10.57 -19.08
C THR A 215 20.84 9.56 -18.02
N ALA A 216 20.34 9.70 -16.78
CA ALA A 216 20.60 8.75 -15.71
C ALA A 216 20.13 7.32 -16.06
N TYR A 217 18.95 7.20 -16.66
CA TYR A 217 18.37 5.92 -17.06
C TYR A 217 19.19 5.21 -18.15
N ARG A 218 19.62 5.92 -19.20
CA ARG A 218 20.54 5.37 -20.22
C ARG A 218 21.86 4.92 -19.62
N GLY A 219 22.39 5.68 -18.66
CA GLY A 219 23.58 5.32 -17.89
C GLY A 219 23.37 4.04 -17.08
N TYR A 220 22.22 3.89 -16.45
CA TYR A 220 21.83 2.67 -15.74
C TYR A 220 21.75 1.45 -16.67
N LEU A 221 21.02 1.56 -17.79
CA LEU A 221 20.92 0.50 -18.80
C LEU A 221 22.31 0.07 -19.30
N THR A 222 23.21 1.03 -19.53
CA THR A 222 24.59 0.75 -19.94
C THR A 222 25.35 -0.03 -18.85
N ARG A 223 25.18 0.35 -17.58
CA ARG A 223 25.85 -0.32 -16.45
C ARG A 223 25.36 -1.74 -16.24
N ILE A 224 24.05 -2.00 -16.28
CA ILE A 224 23.52 -3.36 -16.15
C ILE A 224 23.92 -4.22 -17.35
N ALA A 225 23.91 -3.67 -18.56
CA ALA A 225 24.40 -4.38 -19.76
C ALA A 225 25.88 -4.73 -19.66
N THR A 226 26.69 -3.82 -19.09
CA THR A 226 28.12 -4.03 -18.83
C THR A 226 28.33 -5.11 -17.78
N ALA A 227 27.62 -5.04 -16.65
CA ALA A 227 27.70 -6.03 -15.58
C ALA A 227 27.24 -7.42 -16.03
N ALA A 228 26.28 -7.48 -16.95
CA ALA A 228 25.82 -8.71 -17.59
C ALA A 228 26.77 -9.27 -18.66
N GLY A 229 27.81 -8.53 -19.04
CA GLY A 229 28.74 -8.94 -20.10
C GLY A 229 28.11 -8.96 -21.50
N LEU A 230 27.08 -8.15 -21.74
CA LEU A 230 26.47 -8.05 -23.07
C LEU A 230 27.44 -7.39 -24.06
N PRO A 231 27.45 -7.82 -25.34
CA PRO A 231 28.20 -7.12 -26.37
C PRO A 231 27.59 -5.73 -26.61
N ASP A 232 28.45 -4.73 -26.85
CA ASP A 232 28.03 -3.34 -27.10
C ASP A 232 27.06 -2.78 -26.02
N PRO A 233 27.45 -2.73 -24.72
CA PRO A 233 26.54 -2.29 -23.65
C PRO A 233 25.88 -0.92 -23.88
N ALA A 234 26.65 0.04 -24.41
CA ALA A 234 26.14 1.38 -24.68
C ALA A 234 25.12 1.38 -25.84
N GLY A 235 25.40 0.68 -26.94
CA GLY A 235 24.45 0.59 -28.03
C GLY A 235 23.20 -0.21 -27.66
N VAL A 236 23.33 -1.28 -26.86
CA VAL A 236 22.17 -2.02 -26.31
C VAL A 236 21.30 -1.10 -25.47
N ALA A 237 21.90 -0.31 -24.57
CA ALA A 237 21.18 0.66 -23.75
C ALA A 237 20.41 1.69 -24.59
N GLU A 238 21.04 2.26 -25.62
CA GLU A 238 20.39 3.21 -26.53
C GLU A 238 19.23 2.58 -27.31
N ARG A 239 19.41 1.35 -27.80
CA ARG A 239 18.35 0.63 -28.52
C ARG A 239 17.18 0.27 -27.60
N VAL A 240 17.45 -0.17 -26.37
CA VAL A 240 16.37 -0.46 -25.42
C VAL A 240 15.64 0.82 -25.02
N PHE A 241 16.37 1.91 -24.72
CA PHE A 241 15.74 3.20 -24.41
C PHE A 241 14.83 3.70 -25.55
N ASP A 242 15.30 3.65 -26.80
CA ASP A 242 14.48 4.11 -27.94
C ASP A 242 13.28 3.18 -28.19
N LEU A 243 13.39 1.88 -27.91
CA LEU A 243 12.25 0.97 -27.94
C LEU A 243 11.21 1.37 -26.87
N GLU A 244 11.65 1.58 -25.63
CA GLU A 244 10.78 2.01 -24.55
C GLU A 244 10.16 3.38 -24.81
N THR A 245 10.88 4.31 -25.43
CA THR A 245 10.35 5.62 -25.83
C THR A 245 9.17 5.47 -26.81
N ARG A 246 9.29 4.54 -27.76
CA ARG A 246 8.23 4.25 -28.72
C ARG A 246 7.07 3.47 -28.11
N LEU A 247 7.34 2.66 -27.10
CA LEU A 247 6.31 1.98 -26.32
C LEU A 247 5.53 2.98 -25.46
N ALA A 248 6.23 3.91 -24.79
CA ALA A 248 5.67 4.98 -23.98
C ALA A 248 4.72 5.87 -24.80
N ALA A 249 5.02 6.12 -26.08
CA ALA A 249 4.11 6.87 -26.97
C ALA A 249 2.72 6.20 -27.18
N GLY A 250 2.57 4.92 -26.81
CA GLY A 250 1.28 4.21 -26.81
C GLY A 250 0.59 4.15 -25.45
N HIS A 251 1.23 4.63 -24.37
CA HIS A 251 0.67 4.66 -23.02
C HIS A 251 -0.32 5.82 -22.86
N VAL A 252 -1.26 5.66 -21.94
CA VAL A 252 -2.08 6.77 -21.44
C VAL A 252 -1.35 7.46 -20.29
N ASP A 253 -1.63 8.76 -20.13
CA ASP A 253 -1.09 9.55 -19.00
C ASP A 253 -1.67 9.10 -17.64
N MET A 254 -1.01 9.54 -16.56
CA MET A 254 -1.42 9.23 -15.19
C MET A 254 -2.84 9.68 -14.85
N VAL A 255 -3.35 10.77 -15.42
CA VAL A 255 -4.72 11.26 -15.15
C VAL A 255 -5.75 10.29 -15.72
N ARG A 256 -5.56 9.82 -16.95
CA ARG A 256 -6.42 8.80 -17.56
C ARG A 256 -6.21 7.43 -16.90
N TRP A 257 -5.00 7.10 -16.46
CA TRP A 257 -4.69 5.86 -15.77
C TRP A 257 -5.48 5.70 -14.46
N VAL A 258 -5.52 6.75 -13.63
CA VAL A 258 -6.23 6.71 -12.34
C VAL A 258 -7.75 6.85 -12.49
N ASP A 259 -8.26 7.30 -13.64
CA ASP A 259 -9.69 7.41 -13.90
C ASP A 259 -10.36 6.03 -14.07
N SER A 260 -11.14 5.59 -13.08
CA SER A 260 -11.74 4.25 -13.05
C SER A 260 -12.68 3.89 -14.22
N LEU A 261 -13.20 4.89 -14.96
CA LEU A 261 -14.04 4.69 -16.15
C LEU A 261 -13.23 4.45 -17.42
N SER A 262 -11.95 4.81 -17.42
CA SER A 262 -11.10 4.67 -18.60
C SER A 262 -10.72 3.22 -18.91
N SER A 263 -11.11 2.25 -18.06
CA SER A 263 -10.51 0.92 -18.01
C SER A 263 -11.45 -0.29 -18.00
N TYR A 264 -12.72 -0.17 -18.43
CA TYR A 264 -13.61 -1.34 -18.57
C TYR A 264 -13.94 -1.67 -20.03
N HIS A 265 -13.08 -2.45 -20.67
CA HIS A 265 -13.27 -2.90 -22.06
C HIS A 265 -13.21 -4.44 -22.14
N PRO A 266 -14.36 -5.12 -21.98
CA PRO A 266 -14.41 -6.58 -22.12
C PRO A 266 -14.30 -6.97 -23.58
N TRP A 267 -13.21 -7.66 -23.90
CA TRP A 267 -13.02 -8.28 -25.21
C TRP A 267 -12.99 -9.79 -25.04
N SER A 268 -13.59 -10.50 -26.00
CA SER A 268 -13.20 -11.88 -26.21
C SER A 268 -11.75 -11.93 -26.64
N TRP A 269 -11.07 -13.02 -26.34
CA TRP A 269 -9.70 -13.19 -26.80
C TRP A 269 -9.55 -13.23 -28.33
N THR A 270 -10.59 -13.69 -29.05
CA THR A 270 -10.62 -13.57 -30.52
C THR A 270 -10.59 -12.10 -30.92
N GLU A 271 -11.43 -11.25 -30.30
CA GLU A 271 -11.40 -9.81 -30.55
C GLU A 271 -10.06 -9.17 -30.17
N LEU A 272 -9.40 -9.60 -29.08
CA LEU A 272 -8.07 -9.11 -28.73
C LEU A 272 -7.07 -9.35 -29.87
N ARG A 273 -7.03 -10.57 -30.41
CA ARG A 273 -6.15 -10.92 -31.53
C ARG A 273 -6.49 -10.17 -32.81
N ASP A 274 -7.78 -9.99 -33.09
CA ASP A 274 -8.25 -9.28 -34.29
C ASP A 274 -7.99 -7.77 -34.21
N ARG A 275 -8.09 -7.16 -33.01
CA ARG A 275 -7.87 -5.71 -32.78
C ARG A 275 -6.39 -5.35 -32.62
N ALA A 276 -5.57 -6.30 -32.17
CA ALA A 276 -4.14 -6.13 -31.96
C ALA A 276 -3.33 -7.21 -32.69
N PRO A 277 -3.45 -7.31 -34.04
CA PRO A 277 -2.64 -8.23 -34.82
C PRO A 277 -1.18 -7.75 -34.82
N GLY A 278 -0.24 -8.70 -34.82
CA GLY A 278 1.21 -8.42 -34.83
C GLY A 278 1.95 -8.87 -33.57
N PHE A 279 1.25 -8.98 -32.43
CA PHE A 279 1.75 -9.66 -31.23
C PHE A 279 1.11 -11.05 -31.13
N ASP A 280 1.93 -12.09 -30.91
CA ASP A 280 1.42 -13.45 -30.77
C ASP A 280 0.87 -13.68 -29.35
N TRP A 281 -0.37 -13.26 -29.16
CA TRP A 281 -1.08 -13.37 -27.89
C TRP A 281 -1.20 -14.83 -27.42
N ASP A 282 -1.41 -15.78 -28.34
CA ASP A 282 -1.54 -17.19 -28.02
C ASP A 282 -0.21 -17.73 -27.48
N ALA A 283 0.92 -17.42 -28.13
CA ALA A 283 2.23 -17.79 -27.64
C ALA A 283 2.56 -17.15 -26.28
N TRP A 284 2.21 -15.87 -26.08
CA TRP A 284 2.38 -15.20 -24.78
C TRP A 284 1.56 -15.87 -23.68
N LEU A 285 0.30 -16.23 -23.96
CA LEU A 285 -0.57 -16.94 -23.01
C LEU A 285 -0.04 -18.33 -22.66
N ASP A 286 0.48 -19.06 -23.65
CA ASP A 286 1.12 -20.35 -23.43
C ASP A 286 2.33 -20.22 -22.50
N GLY A 287 3.14 -19.18 -22.71
CA GLY A 287 4.31 -18.86 -21.87
C GLY A 287 3.94 -18.58 -20.41
N LEU A 288 2.83 -17.88 -20.18
CA LEU A 288 2.29 -17.64 -18.83
C LEU A 288 1.87 -18.93 -18.11
N GLY A 289 1.74 -20.06 -18.81
CA GLY A 289 1.04 -21.23 -18.31
C GLY A 289 -0.48 -21.00 -18.19
N GLY A 290 -1.00 -20.03 -18.94
CA GLY A 290 -2.42 -19.70 -18.96
C GLY A 290 -3.22 -20.76 -19.72
N GLN A 291 -4.38 -21.12 -19.18
CA GLN A 291 -5.32 -22.00 -19.90
C GLN A 291 -6.29 -21.12 -20.69
N ARG A 292 -6.37 -21.33 -22.01
CA ARG A 292 -7.20 -20.52 -22.92
C ARG A 292 -8.64 -20.29 -22.43
N ALA A 293 -9.24 -21.30 -21.78
CA ALA A 293 -10.59 -21.21 -21.20
C ALA A 293 -10.73 -20.15 -20.09
N ARG A 294 -9.66 -19.89 -19.32
CA ARG A 294 -9.64 -18.83 -18.29
C ARG A 294 -9.63 -17.41 -18.88
N PHE A 295 -9.39 -17.30 -20.19
CA PHE A 295 -9.24 -16.03 -20.92
C PHE A 295 -10.31 -15.89 -22.02
N GLU A 296 -11.47 -16.53 -21.89
CA GLU A 296 -12.58 -16.35 -22.83
C GLU A 296 -12.99 -14.88 -22.96
N THR A 297 -13.02 -14.17 -21.82
CA THR A 297 -13.19 -12.72 -21.73
C THR A 297 -12.04 -12.11 -20.95
N VAL A 298 -11.43 -11.09 -21.51
CA VAL A 298 -10.34 -10.32 -20.92
C VAL A 298 -10.77 -8.86 -20.84
N LEU A 299 -10.49 -8.22 -19.71
CA LEU A 299 -10.71 -6.80 -19.53
C LEU A 299 -9.46 -6.05 -19.96
N VAL A 300 -9.58 -5.14 -20.91
CA VAL A 300 -8.46 -4.33 -21.39
C VAL A 300 -8.54 -2.95 -20.76
N ASP A 301 -7.58 -2.62 -19.90
CA ASP A 301 -7.58 -1.35 -19.18
C ASP A 301 -7.36 -0.19 -20.16
N GLN A 302 -6.32 -0.21 -20.98
CA GLN A 302 -6.09 0.81 -22.01
C GLN A 302 -6.37 0.23 -23.39
N PRO A 303 -7.56 0.43 -23.99
CA PRO A 303 -7.99 -0.30 -25.19
C PRO A 303 -7.16 0.05 -26.43
N GLU A 304 -6.51 1.22 -26.46
CA GLU A 304 -5.63 1.59 -27.58
C GLU A 304 -4.24 0.92 -27.48
N TYR A 305 -3.81 0.56 -26.27
CA TYR A 305 -2.46 0.09 -26.00
C TYR A 305 -2.13 -1.26 -26.64
N PRO A 306 -2.97 -2.32 -26.57
CA PRO A 306 -2.67 -3.59 -27.23
C PRO A 306 -2.36 -3.44 -28.72
N ALA A 307 -3.11 -2.57 -29.41
CA ALA A 307 -2.89 -2.31 -30.83
C ALA A 307 -1.59 -1.51 -31.06
N ALA A 308 -1.25 -0.58 -30.19
CA ALA A 308 0.03 0.14 -30.24
C ALA A 308 1.22 -0.80 -30.03
N LEU A 309 1.15 -1.66 -29.01
CA LEU A 309 2.14 -2.69 -28.74
C LEU A 309 2.28 -3.64 -29.93
N ALA A 310 1.18 -4.17 -30.47
CA ALA A 310 1.22 -5.15 -31.54
C ALA A 310 1.86 -4.59 -32.82
N ARG A 311 1.55 -3.33 -33.18
CA ARG A 311 2.22 -2.62 -34.29
C ARG A 311 3.71 -2.43 -34.04
N LEU A 312 4.10 -2.04 -32.83
CA LEU A 312 5.52 -1.86 -32.48
C LEU A 312 6.25 -3.21 -32.48
N TRP A 313 5.62 -4.26 -31.96
CA TRP A 313 6.16 -5.61 -31.95
C TRP A 313 6.41 -6.13 -33.37
N GLU A 314 5.47 -5.90 -34.28
CA GLU A 314 5.59 -6.26 -35.70
C GLU A 314 6.65 -5.43 -36.44
N ALA A 315 6.77 -4.14 -36.15
CA ALA A 315 7.71 -3.25 -36.82
C ALA A 315 9.18 -3.50 -36.43
N GLU A 316 9.45 -3.90 -35.18
CA GLU A 316 10.83 -4.03 -34.67
C GLU A 316 11.44 -5.40 -34.89
N ASP A 317 12.75 -5.46 -35.15
CA ASP A 317 13.46 -6.74 -35.27
C ASP A 317 13.41 -7.58 -33.98
N ALA A 318 13.30 -8.90 -34.13
CA ALA A 318 13.31 -9.84 -32.99
C ALA A 318 14.55 -9.67 -32.10
N GLY A 319 15.69 -9.30 -32.68
CA GLY A 319 16.92 -9.02 -31.93
C GLY A 319 16.76 -7.89 -30.91
N ARG A 320 15.97 -6.86 -31.23
CA ARG A 320 15.75 -5.71 -30.35
C ARG A 320 14.86 -6.05 -29.16
N TRP A 321 13.80 -6.83 -29.39
CA TRP A 321 12.99 -7.39 -28.31
C TRP A 321 13.78 -8.34 -27.42
N ARG A 322 14.71 -9.10 -27.99
CA ARG A 322 15.60 -9.96 -27.22
C ARG A 322 16.51 -9.15 -26.28
N GLU A 323 17.11 -8.07 -26.78
CA GLU A 323 17.90 -7.14 -25.96
C GLU A 323 17.05 -6.53 -24.83
N TYR A 324 15.84 -6.07 -25.16
CA TYR A 324 14.88 -5.56 -24.18
C TYR A 324 14.56 -6.59 -23.09
N LEU A 325 14.18 -7.82 -23.44
CA LEU A 325 13.85 -8.87 -22.46
C LEU A 325 15.05 -9.23 -21.57
N ARG A 326 16.28 -9.23 -22.10
CA ARG A 326 17.49 -9.42 -21.28
C ARG A 326 17.64 -8.30 -20.25
N LEU A 327 17.52 -7.04 -20.67
CA LEU A 327 17.65 -5.91 -19.73
C LEU A 327 16.51 -5.90 -18.71
N ARG A 328 15.27 -6.20 -19.09
CA ARG A 328 14.15 -6.33 -18.14
C ARG A 328 14.38 -7.43 -17.12
N LEU A 329 14.93 -8.58 -17.54
CA LEU A 329 15.29 -9.67 -16.63
C LEU A 329 16.37 -9.23 -15.62
N PHE A 330 17.43 -8.57 -16.08
CA PHE A 330 18.48 -8.07 -15.20
C PHE A 330 17.99 -6.94 -14.29
N ASP A 331 17.18 -6.03 -14.81
CA ASP A 331 16.56 -4.94 -14.05
C ASP A 331 15.73 -5.49 -12.88
N HIS A 332 14.84 -6.45 -13.14
CA HIS A 332 13.99 -7.09 -12.12
C HIS A 332 14.80 -7.72 -10.97
N TYR A 333 15.88 -8.43 -11.31
CA TYR A 333 16.72 -9.12 -10.32
C TYR A 333 17.91 -8.29 -9.81
N ALA A 334 18.15 -7.08 -10.34
CA ALA A 334 19.32 -6.26 -10.00
C ALA A 334 19.50 -6.03 -8.49
N PRO A 335 18.44 -5.75 -7.68
CA PRO A 335 18.59 -5.53 -6.24
C PRO A 335 19.11 -6.73 -5.43
N VAL A 336 19.06 -7.94 -6.01
CA VAL A 336 19.46 -9.20 -5.37
C VAL A 336 20.61 -9.92 -6.11
N LEU A 337 21.20 -9.25 -7.09
CA LEU A 337 22.38 -9.68 -7.84
C LEU A 337 23.68 -9.11 -7.21
N PRO A 338 24.87 -9.46 -7.73
CA PRO A 338 26.14 -8.86 -7.31
C PRO A 338 26.13 -7.33 -7.27
N ALA A 339 27.03 -6.74 -6.48
CA ALA A 339 27.10 -5.30 -6.21
C ALA A 339 27.08 -4.44 -7.47
N ALA A 340 27.72 -4.86 -8.57
CA ALA A 340 27.70 -4.14 -9.83
C ALA A 340 26.28 -3.87 -10.37
N PHE A 341 25.33 -4.79 -10.14
CA PHE A 341 23.92 -4.63 -10.49
C PHE A 341 23.15 -3.87 -9.40
N ALA A 342 23.30 -4.28 -8.14
CA ALA A 342 22.56 -3.70 -7.03
C ALA A 342 22.88 -2.20 -6.85
N ASP A 343 24.15 -1.81 -6.99
CA ASP A 343 24.58 -0.41 -6.93
C ASP A 343 24.08 0.38 -8.13
N ALA A 344 24.07 -0.23 -9.33
CA ALA A 344 23.52 0.43 -10.52
C ALA A 344 22.03 0.69 -10.39
N HIS A 345 21.29 -0.30 -9.88
CA HIS A 345 19.87 -0.17 -9.60
C HIS A 345 19.62 0.89 -8.52
N PHE A 346 20.38 0.90 -7.42
CA PHE A 346 20.25 1.92 -6.38
C PHE A 346 20.51 3.33 -6.93
N ASP A 347 21.58 3.51 -7.72
CA ASP A 347 21.91 4.82 -8.28
C ASP A 347 20.81 5.35 -9.21
N TRP A 348 20.08 4.46 -9.90
CA TRP A 348 18.94 4.82 -10.74
C TRP A 348 17.64 4.99 -9.93
N ALA A 349 17.15 3.90 -9.35
CA ALA A 349 15.81 3.81 -8.76
C ALA A 349 15.66 4.65 -7.50
N GLU A 350 16.74 4.86 -6.74
CA GLU A 350 16.72 5.59 -5.48
C GLU A 350 17.44 6.93 -5.60
N ARG A 351 18.72 6.94 -5.98
CA ARG A 351 19.51 8.17 -5.93
C ARG A 351 19.04 9.20 -6.95
N ALA A 352 18.90 8.81 -8.22
CA ALA A 352 18.52 9.74 -9.28
C ALA A 352 17.05 10.17 -9.16
N GLN A 353 16.15 9.24 -8.84
CA GLN A 353 14.70 9.52 -8.82
C GLN A 353 14.22 10.16 -7.53
N THR A 354 14.75 9.75 -6.37
CA THR A 354 14.23 10.15 -5.06
C THR A 354 15.25 10.90 -4.21
N GLY A 355 16.49 11.08 -4.70
CA GLY A 355 17.52 11.83 -4.00
C GLY A 355 18.14 11.10 -2.80
N THR A 356 17.81 9.83 -2.58
CA THR A 356 18.41 8.99 -1.52
C THR A 356 19.92 8.88 -1.71
N LYS A 357 20.71 9.11 -0.66
CA LYS A 357 22.17 9.26 -0.76
C LYS A 357 22.92 7.93 -0.60
N GLN A 358 22.41 7.01 0.20
CA GLN A 358 23.00 5.67 0.39
C GLN A 358 21.93 4.58 0.58
N PRO A 359 22.22 3.30 0.35
CA PRO A 359 21.28 2.23 0.66
C PRO A 359 21.00 2.13 2.18
N PRO A 360 19.83 1.62 2.59
CA PRO A 360 19.58 1.30 3.99
C PRO A 360 20.51 0.17 4.47
N PRO A 361 20.66 -0.02 5.79
CA PRO A 361 21.36 -1.18 6.32
C PRO A 361 20.84 -2.49 5.71
N ARG A 362 21.74 -3.41 5.35
CA ARG A 362 21.40 -4.65 4.62
C ARG A 362 20.32 -5.47 5.31
N TRP A 363 20.32 -5.52 6.65
CA TRP A 363 19.27 -6.21 7.42
C TRP A 363 17.89 -5.61 7.19
N ARG A 364 17.78 -4.28 7.05
CA ARG A 364 16.51 -3.59 6.82
C ARG A 364 16.01 -3.85 5.41
N ALA A 365 16.91 -3.83 4.42
CA ALA A 365 16.60 -4.26 3.06
C ALA A 365 16.13 -5.74 3.02
N ALA A 366 16.74 -6.62 3.81
CA ALA A 366 16.34 -8.03 3.93
C ALA A 366 14.94 -8.19 4.55
N VAL A 367 14.63 -7.43 5.61
CA VAL A 367 13.29 -7.39 6.21
C VAL A 367 12.25 -6.96 5.18
N ARG A 368 12.49 -5.85 4.47
CA ARG A 368 11.60 -5.35 3.41
C ARG A 368 11.39 -6.38 2.32
N PHE A 369 12.46 -7.03 1.88
CA PHE A 369 12.40 -8.08 0.87
C PHE A 369 11.49 -9.25 1.31
N VAL A 370 11.66 -9.76 2.53
CA VAL A 370 10.79 -10.83 3.05
C VAL A 370 9.36 -10.34 3.24
N ARG A 371 9.15 -9.11 3.72
CA ARG A 371 7.84 -8.48 3.85
C ARG A 371 7.10 -8.44 2.51
N THR A 372 7.75 -7.95 1.46
CA THR A 372 7.16 -7.86 0.12
C THR A 372 6.86 -9.22 -0.48
N LYS A 373 7.74 -10.22 -0.28
CA LYS A 373 7.63 -11.51 -0.97
C LYS A 373 6.81 -12.56 -0.20
N MET A 374 6.74 -12.48 1.13
CA MET A 374 6.01 -13.43 1.99
C MET A 374 5.26 -12.73 3.13
N GLY A 375 4.68 -11.56 2.86
CA GLY A 375 4.04 -10.70 3.86
C GLY A 375 2.85 -11.32 4.59
N ASP A 376 2.11 -12.25 3.97
CA ASP A 376 1.02 -12.98 4.63
C ASP A 376 1.55 -13.90 5.74
N ALA A 377 2.54 -14.75 5.42
CA ALA A 377 3.20 -15.62 6.39
C ALA A 377 3.90 -14.82 7.49
N LEU A 378 4.61 -13.74 7.13
CA LEU A 378 5.27 -12.87 8.10
C LEU A 378 4.25 -12.12 8.97
N GLY A 379 3.13 -11.70 8.38
CA GLY A 379 2.04 -11.03 9.07
C GLY A 379 1.34 -11.89 10.11
N ARG A 380 1.29 -13.21 9.89
CA ARG A 380 0.81 -14.17 10.89
C ARG A 380 1.66 -14.15 12.17
N GLU A 381 2.97 -14.19 12.02
CA GLU A 381 3.90 -14.10 13.15
C GLU A 381 3.83 -12.74 13.84
N TYR A 382 3.73 -11.65 13.06
CA TYR A 382 3.61 -10.29 13.60
C TYR A 382 2.34 -10.10 14.42
N ALA A 383 1.18 -10.45 13.86
CA ALA A 383 -0.12 -10.28 14.51
C ALA A 383 -0.19 -11.04 15.84
N GLN A 384 0.32 -12.28 15.87
CA GLN A 384 0.36 -13.10 17.09
C GLN A 384 1.17 -12.46 18.24
N ARG A 385 2.21 -11.69 17.91
CA ARG A 385 3.13 -11.11 18.91
C ARG A 385 2.81 -9.66 19.27
N HIS A 386 2.26 -8.89 18.33
CA HIS A 386 2.20 -7.44 18.44
C HIS A 386 0.80 -6.84 18.31
N PHE A 387 -0.25 -7.64 18.07
CA PHE A 387 -1.62 -7.13 17.95
C PHE A 387 -2.61 -7.91 18.82
N PRO A 388 -2.81 -7.49 20.09
CA PRO A 388 -3.68 -8.20 21.02
C PRO A 388 -5.17 -8.04 20.67
N ALA A 389 -5.97 -9.03 21.07
CA ALA A 389 -7.41 -9.06 20.78
C ALA A 389 -8.20 -7.86 21.34
N GLU A 390 -7.73 -7.23 22.42
CA GLU A 390 -8.35 -6.02 22.98
C GLU A 390 -8.21 -4.82 22.03
N SER A 391 -7.03 -4.60 21.45
CA SER A 391 -6.82 -3.55 20.44
C SER A 391 -7.75 -3.75 19.25
N LYS A 392 -7.94 -5.01 18.81
CA LYS A 392 -8.88 -5.33 17.73
C LYS A 392 -10.31 -4.90 18.07
N ARG A 393 -10.81 -5.21 19.28
CA ARG A 393 -12.17 -4.81 19.71
C ARG A 393 -12.36 -3.30 19.77
N GLN A 394 -11.36 -2.55 20.23
CA GLN A 394 -11.45 -1.09 20.29
C GLN A 394 -11.46 -0.47 18.89
N VAL A 395 -10.68 -1.02 17.96
CA VAL A 395 -10.69 -0.57 16.55
C VAL A 395 -12.00 -0.96 15.86
N GLU A 396 -12.56 -2.14 16.15
CA GLU A 396 -13.91 -2.53 15.70
C GLU A 396 -14.96 -1.52 16.17
N GLN A 397 -14.92 -1.09 17.43
CA GLN A 397 -15.82 -0.04 17.93
C GLN A 397 -15.64 1.31 17.21
N LEU A 398 -14.38 1.71 16.93
CA LEU A 398 -14.11 2.91 16.13
C LEU A 398 -14.75 2.81 14.74
N VAL A 399 -14.58 1.67 14.06
CA VAL A 399 -15.18 1.44 12.74
C VAL A 399 -16.71 1.52 12.80
N GLU A 400 -17.34 0.93 13.82
CA GLU A 400 -18.78 1.03 14.02
C GLU A 400 -19.26 2.49 14.17
N ASP A 401 -18.54 3.30 14.95
CA ASP A 401 -18.87 4.71 15.14
C ASP A 401 -18.72 5.51 13.84
N LEU A 402 -17.67 5.22 13.07
CA LEU A 402 -17.42 5.88 11.78
C LEU A 402 -18.51 5.51 10.76
N LEU A 403 -18.92 4.24 10.69
CA LEU A 403 -20.05 3.82 9.84
C LEU A 403 -21.37 4.44 10.29
N ALA A 404 -21.63 4.53 11.59
CA ALA A 404 -22.81 5.21 12.13
C ALA A 404 -22.83 6.71 11.78
N ALA A 405 -21.69 7.39 11.93
CA ALA A 405 -21.53 8.78 11.55
C ALA A 405 -21.75 8.99 10.05
N TYR A 406 -21.23 8.10 9.21
CA TYR A 406 -21.41 8.18 7.76
C TYR A 406 -22.90 8.03 7.37
N ARG A 407 -23.64 7.11 8.00
CA ARG A 407 -25.09 6.96 7.81
C ARG A 407 -25.85 8.24 8.17
N GLN A 408 -25.55 8.83 9.33
CA GLN A 408 -26.19 10.07 9.78
C GLN A 408 -25.95 11.21 8.77
N ARG A 409 -24.70 11.40 8.34
CA ARG A 409 -24.34 12.44 7.37
C ARG A 409 -25.02 12.24 6.01
N LEU A 410 -25.06 11.02 5.48
CA LEU A 410 -25.76 10.74 4.23
C LEU A 410 -27.28 10.97 4.36
N ALA A 411 -27.87 10.67 5.51
CA ALA A 411 -29.28 10.90 5.77
C ALA A 411 -29.66 12.38 5.79
N GLU A 412 -28.76 13.23 6.29
CA GLU A 412 -28.93 14.68 6.46
C GLU A 412 -28.50 15.51 5.24
N ALA A 413 -27.81 14.92 4.27
CA ALA A 413 -27.35 15.62 3.08
C ALA A 413 -28.51 16.19 2.25
N ASP A 414 -28.59 17.52 2.20
CA ASP A 414 -29.65 18.31 1.57
C ASP A 414 -29.53 18.42 0.04
N TRP A 415 -28.34 18.15 -0.49
CA TRP A 415 -28.04 18.21 -1.93
C TRP A 415 -28.33 16.92 -2.69
N MET A 416 -28.65 15.82 -2.00
CA MET A 416 -28.96 14.52 -2.60
C MET A 416 -30.46 14.20 -2.57
N SER A 417 -30.99 13.72 -3.69
CA SER A 417 -32.34 13.15 -3.76
C SER A 417 -32.49 11.90 -2.86
N GLU A 418 -33.74 11.58 -2.51
CA GLU A 418 -34.05 10.36 -1.76
C GLU A 418 -33.55 9.08 -2.48
N GLN A 419 -33.66 9.04 -3.81
CA GLN A 419 -33.22 7.89 -4.61
C GLN A 419 -31.72 7.63 -4.43
N THR A 420 -30.89 8.64 -4.69
CA THR A 420 -29.43 8.54 -4.57
C THR A 420 -29.02 8.28 -3.13
N ARG A 421 -29.69 8.91 -2.16
CA ARG A 421 -29.47 8.68 -0.73
C ARG A 421 -29.70 7.23 -0.31
N ARG A 422 -30.77 6.57 -0.79
CA ARG A 422 -31.03 5.16 -0.45
C ARG A 422 -29.91 4.24 -0.92
N THR A 423 -29.39 4.43 -2.14
CA THR A 423 -28.26 3.62 -2.64
C THR A 423 -26.98 3.93 -1.86
N ALA A 424 -26.71 5.20 -1.56
CA ALA A 424 -25.55 5.56 -0.75
C ALA A 424 -25.57 4.92 0.64
N LEU A 425 -26.73 4.91 1.31
CA LEU A 425 -26.92 4.23 2.60
C LEU A 425 -26.75 2.71 2.47
N ALA A 426 -27.37 2.09 1.47
CA ALA A 426 -27.20 0.65 1.20
C ALA A 426 -25.74 0.26 0.96
N LYS A 427 -24.97 1.16 0.33
CA LYS A 427 -23.53 0.98 0.12
C LYS A 427 -22.75 0.98 1.42
N VAL A 428 -22.98 1.96 2.31
CA VAL A 428 -22.38 1.97 3.65
C VAL A 428 -22.75 0.70 4.43
N ASP A 429 -24.00 0.27 4.35
CA ASP A 429 -24.48 -0.92 5.07
C ASP A 429 -23.84 -2.24 4.62
N LYS A 430 -23.28 -2.27 3.40
CA LYS A 430 -22.59 -3.45 2.85
C LYS A 430 -21.07 -3.37 2.90
N ILE A 431 -20.50 -2.33 3.51
CA ILE A 431 -19.04 -2.25 3.70
C ILE A 431 -18.59 -3.42 4.57
N VAL A 432 -17.61 -4.18 4.07
CA VAL A 432 -16.90 -5.21 4.85
C VAL A 432 -15.64 -4.60 5.44
N ALA A 433 -15.48 -4.63 6.76
CA ALA A 433 -14.26 -4.15 7.43
C ALA A 433 -13.33 -5.31 7.81
N LEU A 434 -12.08 -5.24 7.37
CA LEU A 434 -11.02 -6.20 7.67
C LEU A 434 -9.98 -5.53 8.57
N ILE A 435 -9.88 -5.98 9.83
CA ILE A 435 -9.14 -5.27 10.88
C ILE A 435 -8.05 -6.18 11.45
N GLY A 436 -6.81 -5.67 11.42
CA GLY A 436 -5.62 -6.29 11.96
C GLY A 436 -5.02 -7.37 11.08
N TYR A 437 -5.75 -8.46 10.87
CA TYR A 437 -5.27 -9.66 10.21
C TYR A 437 -6.40 -10.51 9.60
N PRO A 438 -6.11 -11.36 8.60
CA PRO A 438 -7.11 -12.23 7.99
C PRO A 438 -7.56 -13.36 8.92
N ASP A 439 -8.80 -13.82 8.74
CA ASP A 439 -9.33 -15.01 9.43
C ASP A 439 -8.72 -16.31 8.85
N THR A 440 -8.36 -16.29 7.57
CA THR A 440 -7.76 -17.41 6.83
C THR A 440 -6.44 -16.97 6.19
N TRP A 441 -5.37 -17.71 6.44
CA TRP A 441 -4.02 -17.44 5.93
C TRP A 441 -3.76 -18.15 4.59
N ARG A 442 -2.84 -17.61 3.79
CA ARG A 442 -2.38 -18.25 2.56
C ARG A 442 -1.65 -19.55 2.88
N ASP A 443 -1.81 -20.53 1.99
CA ASP A 443 -1.09 -21.80 2.08
C ASP A 443 0.26 -21.73 1.34
N TYR A 444 1.34 -21.90 2.08
CA TYR A 444 2.72 -21.97 1.59
C TYR A 444 3.30 -23.39 1.62
N SER A 445 2.49 -24.42 1.89
CA SER A 445 2.96 -25.81 1.99
C SER A 445 3.70 -26.30 0.74
N GLY A 446 3.25 -25.88 -0.46
CA GLY A 446 3.87 -26.20 -1.75
C GLY A 446 5.10 -25.36 -2.12
N LEU A 447 5.40 -24.31 -1.36
CA LEU A 447 6.55 -23.44 -1.62
C LEU A 447 7.84 -24.05 -1.04
N VAL A 448 8.88 -24.12 -1.87
CA VAL A 448 10.21 -24.56 -1.47
C VAL A 448 11.18 -23.38 -1.50
N VAL A 449 11.60 -22.94 -0.32
CA VAL A 449 12.70 -21.98 -0.14
C VAL A 449 13.99 -22.78 0.09
N ARG A 450 15.03 -22.48 -0.67
CA ARG A 450 16.31 -23.17 -0.63
C ARG A 450 17.33 -22.37 0.20
N PRO A 451 17.81 -22.89 1.34
CA PRO A 451 18.79 -22.19 2.16
C PRO A 451 20.04 -21.80 1.36
N GLY A 452 20.46 -20.54 1.44
CA GLY A 452 21.64 -20.03 0.75
C GLY A 452 21.49 -19.78 -0.76
N GLU A 453 20.36 -20.12 -1.38
CA GLU A 453 20.09 -19.88 -2.81
C GLU A 453 19.01 -18.79 -2.97
N LEU A 454 19.41 -17.51 -2.83
CA LEU A 454 18.47 -16.37 -2.84
C LEU A 454 17.64 -16.30 -4.13
N LEU A 455 18.28 -16.28 -5.30
CA LEU A 455 17.58 -16.13 -6.58
C LEU A 455 16.66 -17.31 -6.89
N ALA A 456 17.09 -18.55 -6.60
CA ALA A 456 16.26 -19.72 -6.81
C ALA A 456 15.02 -19.69 -5.88
N SER A 457 15.20 -19.26 -4.64
CA SER A 457 14.10 -19.09 -3.68
C SER A 457 13.15 -17.97 -4.10
N LEU A 458 13.68 -16.83 -4.53
CA LEU A 458 12.87 -15.71 -5.03
C LEU A 458 12.01 -16.13 -6.22
N ARG A 459 12.59 -16.80 -7.22
CA ARG A 459 11.85 -17.34 -8.37
C ARG A 459 10.75 -18.31 -7.95
N ALA A 460 11.03 -19.17 -6.96
CA ALA A 460 10.02 -20.10 -6.43
C ALA A 460 8.86 -19.37 -5.74
N VAL A 461 9.16 -18.31 -4.97
CA VAL A 461 8.15 -17.45 -4.34
C VAL A 461 7.31 -16.72 -5.40
N GLU A 462 7.95 -16.08 -6.38
CA GLU A 462 7.27 -15.32 -7.45
C GLU A 462 6.32 -16.20 -8.24
N ASN A 463 6.77 -17.38 -8.67
CA ASN A 463 5.91 -18.33 -9.37
C ASN A 463 4.81 -18.93 -8.47
N HIS A 464 5.04 -19.12 -7.16
CA HIS A 464 3.99 -19.55 -6.22
C HIS A 464 2.89 -18.49 -6.09
N GLU A 465 3.28 -17.23 -5.87
CA GLU A 465 2.35 -16.10 -5.77
C GLU A 465 1.61 -15.86 -7.09
N PHE A 466 2.29 -15.97 -8.24
CA PHE A 466 1.64 -15.87 -9.56
C PHE A 466 0.59 -16.97 -9.76
N ARG A 467 0.91 -18.23 -9.41
CA ARG A 467 -0.06 -19.34 -9.50
C ARG A 467 -1.24 -19.17 -8.58
N HIS A 468 -1.01 -18.65 -7.37
CA HIS A 468 -2.10 -18.29 -6.45
C HIS A 468 -3.03 -17.24 -7.08
N ARG A 469 -2.47 -16.14 -7.61
CA ARG A 469 -3.24 -15.09 -8.30
C ARG A 469 -4.01 -15.61 -9.50
N LEU A 470 -3.38 -16.45 -10.34
CA LEU A 470 -4.02 -17.04 -11.52
C LEU A 470 -5.14 -18.03 -11.15
N GLY A 471 -4.95 -18.81 -10.08
CA GLY A 471 -5.95 -19.73 -9.55
C GLY A 471 -7.22 -19.05 -9.04
N ARG A 472 -7.20 -17.73 -8.78
CA ARG A 472 -8.41 -16.96 -8.44
C ARG A 472 -9.44 -16.98 -9.57
N LEU A 473 -9.02 -17.17 -10.82
CA LEU A 473 -9.94 -17.29 -11.97
C LEU A 473 -10.88 -18.50 -11.87
N ASP A 474 -10.52 -19.52 -11.09
CA ASP A 474 -11.29 -20.76 -10.97
C ASP A 474 -12.27 -20.76 -9.77
N ARG A 475 -12.33 -19.66 -9.00
CA ARG A 475 -13.14 -19.56 -7.79
C ARG A 475 -13.91 -18.24 -7.72
N PRO A 476 -15.06 -18.22 -7.02
CA PRO A 476 -15.77 -16.97 -6.75
C PRO A 476 -14.91 -16.02 -5.90
N VAL A 477 -15.27 -14.74 -5.95
CA VAL A 477 -14.65 -13.69 -5.13
C VAL A 477 -15.01 -13.90 -3.66
N ASP A 478 -13.98 -13.99 -2.81
CA ASP A 478 -14.13 -13.95 -1.35
C ASP A 478 -13.89 -12.53 -0.86
N ARG A 479 -14.95 -11.88 -0.35
CA ARG A 479 -14.88 -10.50 0.16
C ARG A 479 -14.11 -10.36 1.47
N ARG A 480 -13.69 -11.47 2.09
CA ARG A 480 -12.84 -11.47 3.30
C ARG A 480 -11.38 -11.78 2.97
N GLU A 481 -11.04 -12.05 1.69
CA GLU A 481 -9.67 -12.24 1.25
C GLU A 481 -8.90 -10.91 1.31
N TRP A 482 -7.71 -10.93 1.92
CA TRP A 482 -6.79 -9.79 1.91
C TRP A 482 -6.02 -9.80 0.58
N THR A 483 -6.48 -8.96 -0.36
CA THR A 483 -5.99 -8.96 -1.75
C THR A 483 -4.88 -7.96 -2.02
N MET A 484 -4.82 -6.85 -1.27
CA MET A 484 -3.89 -5.73 -1.51
C MET A 484 -2.83 -5.58 -0.42
N LEU A 485 -3.24 -5.58 0.84
CA LEU A 485 -2.36 -5.37 1.99
C LEU A 485 -2.16 -6.66 2.79
N THR A 486 -1.09 -6.70 3.58
CA THR A 486 -0.85 -7.75 4.57
C THR A 486 -0.81 -7.14 5.97
N PRO A 487 -0.90 -7.92 7.06
CA PRO A 487 -0.94 -7.38 8.43
C PRO A 487 0.25 -6.50 8.84
N VAL A 488 1.35 -6.56 8.09
CA VAL A 488 2.63 -5.88 8.38
C VAL A 488 2.84 -4.60 7.58
N GLU A 489 1.86 -4.19 6.78
CA GLU A 489 1.90 -2.93 6.06
C GLU A 489 1.43 -1.76 6.94
N VAL A 490 2.18 -0.66 6.91
CA VAL A 490 1.76 0.61 7.54
C VAL A 490 1.00 1.40 6.49
N ASN A 491 -0.24 0.97 6.23
CA ASN A 491 -1.13 1.61 5.28
C ASN A 491 -2.59 1.24 5.60
N ALA A 492 -3.55 1.74 4.84
CA ALA A 492 -4.92 1.27 4.79
C ALA A 492 -5.39 1.28 3.33
N ASN A 493 -6.49 0.60 3.01
CA ASN A 493 -7.06 0.67 1.67
C ASN A 493 -8.57 0.42 1.65
N TYR A 494 -9.22 0.98 0.63
CA TYR A 494 -10.54 0.62 0.15
C TYR A 494 -10.41 -0.15 -1.18
N SER A 495 -11.34 -1.08 -1.47
CA SER A 495 -11.46 -1.67 -2.81
C SER A 495 -12.87 -1.51 -3.35
N TRP A 496 -12.98 -0.82 -4.50
CA TRP A 496 -14.27 -0.48 -5.11
C TRP A 496 -15.07 -1.69 -5.57
N GLU A 497 -14.40 -2.69 -6.13
CA GLU A 497 -15.01 -3.86 -6.74
C GLU A 497 -15.67 -4.82 -5.73
N ILE A 498 -15.32 -4.71 -4.45
CA ILE A 498 -15.84 -5.61 -3.40
C ILE A 498 -16.37 -4.88 -2.17
N ASN A 499 -16.35 -3.55 -2.17
CA ASN A 499 -16.90 -2.69 -1.12
C ASN A 499 -16.33 -3.06 0.28
N HIS A 500 -15.01 -3.09 0.40
CA HIS A 500 -14.33 -3.41 1.66
C HIS A 500 -13.26 -2.38 2.04
N ILE A 501 -12.97 -2.31 3.34
CA ILE A 501 -11.91 -1.49 3.94
C ILE A 501 -10.97 -2.39 4.74
N VAL A 502 -9.66 -2.12 4.65
CA VAL A 502 -8.63 -2.94 5.28
C VAL A 502 -7.70 -2.08 6.13
N PHE A 503 -7.51 -2.47 7.39
CA PHE A 503 -6.60 -1.82 8.34
C PHE A 503 -5.64 -2.87 8.92
N PRO A 504 -4.46 -3.07 8.32
CA PRO A 504 -3.40 -3.92 8.85
C PRO A 504 -3.05 -3.67 10.32
N ALA A 505 -2.62 -4.72 11.02
CA ALA A 505 -2.16 -4.60 12.40
C ALA A 505 -1.02 -3.57 12.57
N ALA A 506 -0.16 -3.42 11.55
CA ALA A 506 0.96 -2.49 11.61
C ALA A 506 0.58 -1.00 11.49
N ILE A 507 -0.59 -0.61 10.99
CA ILE A 507 -1.04 0.80 11.12
C ILE A 507 -1.71 1.08 12.48
N LEU A 508 -2.19 0.04 13.17
CA LEU A 508 -2.94 0.13 14.44
C LEU A 508 -2.01 0.24 15.65
N GLN A 509 -1.13 1.25 15.61
CA GLN A 509 -0.17 1.57 16.68
C GLN A 509 0.05 3.08 16.79
N PRO A 510 0.60 3.59 17.91
CA PRO A 510 0.77 5.03 18.09
C PRO A 510 1.75 5.62 17.06
N PRO A 511 1.46 6.80 16.50
CA PRO A 511 0.43 7.74 16.96
C PRO A 511 -0.95 7.59 16.28
N PHE A 512 -1.15 6.59 15.41
CA PHE A 512 -2.45 6.39 14.76
C PHE A 512 -3.49 5.85 15.74
N PHE A 513 -3.12 4.81 16.48
CA PHE A 513 -3.98 4.17 17.46
C PHE A 513 -3.21 3.84 18.73
N ASP A 514 -3.67 4.38 19.86
CA ASP A 514 -3.21 4.01 21.19
C ASP A 514 -4.42 3.65 22.06
N PRO A 515 -4.54 2.39 22.54
CA PRO A 515 -5.66 1.99 23.39
C PRO A 515 -5.72 2.74 24.73
N ALA A 516 -4.64 3.42 25.13
CA ALA A 516 -4.54 4.20 26.35
C ALA A 516 -4.62 5.73 26.13
N ALA A 517 -4.78 6.22 24.90
CA ALA A 517 -4.91 7.65 24.63
C ALA A 517 -6.35 8.15 24.83
N ALA A 518 -6.49 9.46 25.05
CA ALA A 518 -7.79 10.10 25.06
C ALA A 518 -8.50 9.90 23.69
N PRO A 519 -9.83 9.73 23.65
CA PRO A 519 -10.54 9.45 22.41
C PRO A 519 -10.24 10.43 21.28
N ALA A 520 -10.12 11.73 21.57
CA ALA A 520 -9.78 12.76 20.58
C ALA A 520 -8.51 12.43 19.77
N VAL A 521 -7.51 11.77 20.39
CA VAL A 521 -6.28 11.35 19.72
C VAL A 521 -6.60 10.30 18.67
N ASN A 522 -7.27 9.21 19.06
CA ASN A 522 -7.59 8.11 18.16
C ASN A 522 -8.57 8.54 17.06
N TYR A 523 -9.62 9.30 17.36
CA TYR A 523 -10.54 9.82 16.33
C TYR A 523 -9.85 10.80 15.38
N GLY A 524 -8.91 11.62 15.88
CA GLY A 524 -8.12 12.55 15.05
C GLY A 524 -7.03 11.87 14.23
N ALA A 525 -6.71 10.62 14.52
CA ALA A 525 -5.65 9.87 13.88
C ALA A 525 -6.23 8.67 13.10
N ILE A 526 -6.27 7.46 13.66
CA ILE A 526 -6.83 6.29 12.97
C ILE A 526 -8.31 6.48 12.59
N GLY A 527 -9.10 7.25 13.35
CA GLY A 527 -10.48 7.56 13.01
C GLY A 527 -10.61 8.36 11.71
N VAL A 528 -9.68 9.29 11.46
CA VAL A 528 -9.62 10.01 10.17
C VAL A 528 -9.22 9.06 9.04
N VAL A 529 -8.25 8.16 9.26
CA VAL A 529 -7.86 7.15 8.26
C VAL A 529 -9.03 6.22 7.94
N ILE A 530 -9.77 5.73 8.95
CA ILE A 530 -10.98 4.92 8.73
C ILE A 530 -12.03 5.69 7.95
N GLY A 531 -12.28 6.94 8.33
CA GLY A 531 -13.21 7.81 7.61
C GLY A 531 -12.79 8.09 6.17
N HIS A 532 -11.48 8.19 5.92
CA HIS A 532 -10.89 8.38 4.59
C HIS A 532 -11.15 7.15 3.73
N GLU A 533 -10.87 5.94 4.23
CA GLU A 533 -11.15 4.70 3.49
C GLU A 533 -12.65 4.54 3.20
N ILE A 534 -13.54 4.82 4.15
CA ILE A 534 -14.99 4.82 3.87
C ILE A 534 -15.34 5.88 2.81
N GLY A 535 -14.66 7.03 2.85
CA GLY A 535 -14.76 8.12 1.89
C GLY A 535 -14.47 7.69 0.46
N HIS A 536 -13.53 6.75 0.25
CA HIS A 536 -13.23 6.19 -1.07
C HIS A 536 -14.42 5.45 -1.71
N GLY A 537 -15.40 5.01 -0.92
CA GLY A 537 -16.67 4.51 -1.45
C GLY A 537 -17.49 5.56 -2.21
N PHE A 538 -17.18 6.85 -2.05
CA PHE A 538 -17.96 7.98 -2.54
C PHE A 538 -17.11 9.10 -3.18
N ASP A 539 -15.85 8.80 -3.49
CA ASP A 539 -14.97 9.68 -4.27
C ASP A 539 -15.29 9.60 -5.78
N THR A 540 -14.48 10.23 -6.62
CA THR A 540 -14.60 10.22 -8.09
C THR A 540 -14.56 8.82 -8.72
N GLY A 541 -13.87 7.86 -8.11
CA GLY A 541 -13.82 6.47 -8.55
C GLY A 541 -14.93 5.61 -7.94
N GLY A 542 -15.01 5.57 -6.61
CA GLY A 542 -15.92 4.71 -5.86
C GLY A 542 -17.39 5.09 -6.00
N SER A 543 -17.72 6.37 -6.22
CA SER A 543 -19.10 6.82 -6.51
C SER A 543 -19.74 6.11 -7.71
N ARG A 544 -18.97 5.42 -8.54
CA ARG A 544 -19.43 4.73 -9.75
C ARG A 544 -19.80 3.27 -9.51
N TYR A 545 -19.52 2.77 -8.31
CA TYR A 545 -19.84 1.40 -7.90
C TYR A 545 -21.01 1.41 -6.94
N ASP A 546 -21.95 0.48 -7.13
CA ASP A 546 -23.09 0.30 -6.25
C ASP A 546 -22.70 -0.39 -4.93
N GLU A 547 -23.69 -0.73 -4.10
CA GLU A 547 -23.48 -1.35 -2.80
C GLU A 547 -22.85 -2.75 -2.85
N ASN A 548 -22.88 -3.39 -4.03
CA ASN A 548 -22.29 -4.70 -4.24
C ASN A 548 -20.88 -4.60 -4.83
N GLY A 549 -20.36 -3.40 -5.09
CA GLY A 549 -19.10 -3.22 -5.81
C GLY A 549 -19.23 -3.42 -7.32
N THR A 550 -20.43 -3.20 -7.88
CA THR A 550 -20.69 -3.32 -9.32
C THR A 550 -20.73 -1.92 -9.95
N LEU A 551 -19.93 -1.72 -11.00
CA LEU A 551 -19.85 -0.50 -11.80
C LEU A 551 -21.21 -0.23 -12.48
N ARG A 552 -21.92 0.78 -11.97
CA ARG A 552 -23.28 1.14 -12.40
C ARG A 552 -23.54 2.62 -12.09
N ASP A 553 -24.21 3.32 -13.00
CA ASP A 553 -24.74 4.65 -12.69
C ASP A 553 -26.01 4.51 -11.83
N TRP A 554 -25.90 4.90 -10.55
CA TRP A 554 -26.99 4.92 -9.58
C TRP A 554 -27.40 6.34 -9.16
N TRP A 555 -26.81 7.35 -9.80
CA TRP A 555 -27.09 8.76 -9.54
C TRP A 555 -28.32 9.22 -10.31
N THR A 556 -29.06 10.19 -9.76
CA THR A 556 -29.88 11.05 -10.62
C THR A 556 -28.98 12.06 -11.34
N SER A 557 -29.41 12.58 -12.48
CA SER A 557 -28.60 13.58 -13.22
C SER A 557 -28.33 14.84 -12.41
N ALA A 558 -29.29 15.27 -11.57
CA ALA A 558 -29.13 16.44 -10.71
C ALA A 558 -28.11 16.20 -9.59
N ASP A 559 -28.19 15.06 -8.90
CA ASP A 559 -27.25 14.71 -7.83
C ASP A 559 -25.83 14.53 -8.36
N LYS A 560 -25.69 13.92 -9.55
CA LYS A 560 -24.40 13.77 -10.23
C LYS A 560 -23.79 15.14 -10.57
N ALA A 561 -24.58 16.06 -11.14
CA ALA A 561 -24.10 17.41 -11.43
C ALA A 561 -23.70 18.18 -10.17
N ALA A 562 -24.43 17.99 -9.06
CA ALA A 562 -24.08 18.58 -7.76
C ALA A 562 -22.77 18.01 -7.20
N PHE A 563 -22.56 16.69 -7.31
CA PHE A 563 -21.29 16.05 -6.94
C PHE A 563 -20.13 16.55 -7.80
N GLU A 564 -20.30 16.59 -9.12
CA GLU A 564 -19.28 17.11 -10.06
C GLU A 564 -18.92 18.57 -9.79
N ALA A 565 -19.89 19.40 -9.39
CA ALA A 565 -19.63 20.80 -9.01
C ALA A 565 -18.77 20.89 -7.74
N LYS A 566 -19.02 20.04 -6.74
CA LYS A 566 -18.20 19.95 -5.51
C LYS A 566 -16.79 19.44 -5.83
N THR A 567 -16.66 18.43 -6.69
CA THR A 567 -15.37 17.92 -7.19
C THR A 567 -14.55 19.02 -7.86
N LYS A 568 -15.17 19.82 -8.74
CA LYS A 568 -14.50 20.97 -9.39
C LYS A 568 -14.06 22.03 -8.39
N ALA A 569 -14.85 22.29 -7.35
CA ALA A 569 -14.46 23.22 -6.29
C ALA A 569 -13.23 22.72 -5.52
N VAL A 570 -13.14 21.41 -5.24
CA VAL A 570 -11.95 20.81 -4.61
C VAL A 570 -10.73 20.92 -5.51
N ILE A 571 -10.85 20.60 -6.81
CA ILE A 571 -9.74 20.78 -7.77
C ILE A 571 -9.22 22.22 -7.73
N ALA A 572 -10.12 23.20 -7.80
CA ALA A 572 -9.78 24.61 -7.77
C ALA A 572 -9.11 25.07 -6.46
N GLN A 573 -9.41 24.42 -5.32
CA GLN A 573 -8.72 24.70 -4.05
C GLN A 573 -7.26 24.22 -4.06
N TYR A 574 -6.94 23.15 -4.82
CA TYR A 574 -5.62 22.52 -4.79
C TYR A 574 -4.69 22.95 -5.93
N ASP A 575 -5.19 23.23 -7.14
CA ASP A 575 -4.40 23.67 -8.31
C ASP A 575 -3.42 24.83 -8.05
N PRO A 576 -3.74 25.88 -7.26
CA PRO A 576 -2.81 26.98 -7.08
C PRO A 576 -1.63 26.66 -6.14
N LEU A 577 -1.65 25.52 -5.44
CA LEU A 577 -0.74 25.22 -4.35
C LEU A 577 0.64 24.76 -4.84
N VAL A 578 1.68 25.30 -4.19
CA VAL A 578 3.09 24.98 -4.45
C VAL A 578 3.68 24.47 -3.15
N PRO A 579 4.23 23.24 -3.08
CA PRO A 579 4.85 22.74 -1.86
C PRO A 579 5.99 23.64 -1.41
N ALA A 580 6.18 23.78 -0.11
CA ALA A 580 7.24 24.63 0.40
C ALA A 580 8.63 24.18 -0.06
N GLY A 581 9.45 25.13 -0.49
CA GLY A 581 10.79 24.88 -1.03
C GLY A 581 10.82 24.51 -2.52
N MET A 582 9.67 24.33 -3.16
CA MET A 582 9.57 24.06 -4.60
C MET A 582 9.40 25.36 -5.40
N PRO A 583 9.88 25.41 -6.67
CA PRO A 583 9.69 26.56 -7.53
C PRO A 583 8.21 26.73 -7.96
N PRO A 584 7.77 27.95 -8.36
CA PRO A 584 6.35 28.26 -8.59
C PRO A 584 5.64 27.48 -9.72
N ASP A 585 6.40 26.83 -10.59
CA ASP A 585 5.93 25.96 -11.66
C ASP A 585 5.69 24.51 -11.21
N ARG A 586 6.10 24.15 -9.98
CA ARG A 586 5.87 22.83 -9.36
C ARG A 586 4.61 22.88 -8.49
N ARG A 587 3.47 22.96 -9.18
CA ARG A 587 2.15 23.03 -8.56
C ARG A 587 1.55 21.65 -8.35
N VAL A 588 0.69 21.53 -7.35
CA VAL A 588 -0.21 20.39 -7.20
C VAL A 588 -1.12 20.31 -8.44
N ASN A 589 -1.28 19.11 -8.98
CA ASN A 589 -2.30 18.84 -9.98
C ASN A 589 -3.60 18.43 -9.24
N GLY A 590 -4.55 19.37 -9.14
CA GLY A 590 -5.81 19.14 -8.43
C GLY A 590 -6.63 18.03 -9.07
N ALA A 591 -6.57 17.85 -10.40
CA ALA A 591 -7.27 16.77 -11.10
C ALA A 591 -6.66 15.40 -10.81
N LEU A 592 -5.33 15.29 -10.72
CA LEU A 592 -4.64 14.07 -10.29
C LEU A 592 -5.00 13.70 -8.85
N THR A 593 -5.12 14.70 -7.97
CA THR A 593 -5.25 14.47 -6.52
C THR A 593 -6.69 14.45 -5.99
N VAL A 594 -7.69 14.74 -6.83
CA VAL A 594 -9.06 14.98 -6.36
C VAL A 594 -9.70 13.77 -5.66
N THR A 595 -9.39 12.55 -6.09
CA THR A 595 -9.88 11.32 -5.46
C THR A 595 -9.52 11.29 -3.97
N GLU A 596 -8.23 11.53 -3.67
CA GLU A 596 -7.68 11.54 -2.31
C GLU A 596 -8.15 12.76 -1.51
N ASN A 597 -8.19 13.94 -2.14
CA ASN A 597 -8.61 15.17 -1.47
C ASN A 597 -10.08 15.09 -1.03
N LEU A 598 -10.95 14.46 -1.82
CA LEU A 598 -12.34 14.19 -1.44
C LEU A 598 -12.42 13.20 -0.27
N ALA A 599 -11.61 12.13 -0.31
CA ALA A 599 -11.53 11.13 0.76
C ALA A 599 -11.03 11.76 2.08
N ASP A 600 -10.04 12.65 2.05
CA ASP A 600 -9.55 13.36 3.24
C ASP A 600 -10.60 14.29 3.86
N ILE A 601 -11.29 15.09 3.04
CA ILE A 601 -12.37 15.98 3.51
C ILE A 601 -13.48 15.13 4.14
N ARG A 602 -13.88 14.03 3.49
CA ARG A 602 -14.87 13.08 4.04
C ARG A 602 -14.36 12.43 5.32
N GLY A 603 -13.08 12.04 5.37
CA GLY A 603 -12.47 11.37 6.51
C GLY A 603 -12.47 12.22 7.77
N VAL A 604 -11.98 13.45 7.69
CA VAL A 604 -12.00 14.39 8.83
C VAL A 604 -13.44 14.70 9.24
N SER A 605 -14.32 15.00 8.28
CA SER A 605 -15.72 15.34 8.58
C SER A 605 -16.51 14.20 9.21
N THR A 606 -16.19 12.94 8.86
CA THR A 606 -16.79 11.73 9.44
C THR A 606 -16.21 11.46 10.81
N ALA A 607 -14.89 11.59 10.99
CA ALA A 607 -14.24 11.43 12.28
C ALA A 607 -14.78 12.42 13.33
N LEU A 608 -15.05 13.67 12.94
CA LEU A 608 -15.70 14.66 13.81
C LEU A 608 -17.09 14.19 14.26
N ALA A 609 -17.91 13.67 13.34
CA ALA A 609 -19.23 13.15 13.65
C ALA A 609 -19.17 11.87 14.51
N ALA A 610 -18.26 10.96 14.23
CA ALA A 610 -18.05 9.75 15.02
C ALA A 610 -17.55 10.07 16.44
N TYR A 611 -16.69 11.08 16.59
CA TYR A 611 -16.23 11.51 17.90
C TYR A 611 -17.38 12.11 18.74
N ARG A 612 -18.36 12.79 18.13
CA ARG A 612 -19.61 13.19 18.82
C ARG A 612 -20.37 11.99 19.34
N ILE A 613 -20.55 10.95 18.52
CA ILE A 613 -21.24 9.71 18.91
C ILE A 613 -20.54 9.09 20.13
N ALA A 614 -19.22 8.98 20.08
CA ALA A 614 -18.42 8.41 21.15
C ALA A 614 -18.44 9.26 22.43
N ALA A 615 -18.33 10.58 22.30
CA ALA A 615 -18.41 11.52 23.42
C ALA A 615 -19.77 11.45 24.12
N ALA A 616 -20.86 11.41 23.34
CA ALA A 616 -22.22 11.25 23.87
C ALA A 616 -22.39 9.90 24.59
N ARG A 617 -21.88 8.80 23.99
CA ARG A 617 -21.88 7.48 24.64
C ARG A 617 -21.10 7.47 25.96
N ALA A 618 -20.05 8.28 26.07
CA ALA A 618 -19.26 8.45 27.29
C ALA A 618 -19.82 9.51 28.27
N GLY A 619 -20.97 10.13 27.97
CA GLY A 619 -21.58 11.16 28.81
C GLY A 619 -20.86 12.51 28.82
N ALA A 620 -19.97 12.77 27.85
CA ALA A 620 -19.31 14.07 27.70
C ALA A 620 -20.24 15.07 27.00
N ALA A 621 -20.30 16.30 27.51
CA ALA A 621 -21.18 17.34 26.99
C ALA A 621 -20.72 17.85 25.61
N GLU A 622 -19.41 18.02 25.39
CA GLU A 622 -18.84 18.49 24.13
C GLU A 622 -17.52 17.76 23.82
N PRO A 623 -17.27 17.37 22.55
CA PRO A 623 -15.99 16.80 22.14
C PRO A 623 -14.84 17.82 22.17
N ASP A 624 -13.62 17.37 22.46
CA ASP A 624 -12.41 18.21 22.38
C ASP A 624 -11.91 18.30 20.93
N TRP A 625 -12.46 19.25 20.19
CA TRP A 625 -12.09 19.51 18.80
C TRP A 625 -10.63 19.92 18.63
N ARG A 626 -10.07 20.68 19.58
CA ARG A 626 -8.69 21.13 19.49
C ARG A 626 -7.74 19.94 19.55
N ALA A 627 -7.94 19.04 20.51
CA ALA A 627 -7.12 17.83 20.61
C ALA A 627 -7.21 16.95 19.36
N LEU A 628 -8.39 16.82 18.76
CA LEU A 628 -8.59 16.06 17.52
C LEU A 628 -7.79 16.65 16.35
N PHE A 629 -7.92 17.96 16.09
CA PHE A 629 -7.19 18.60 14.99
C PHE A 629 -5.67 18.62 15.18
N LEU A 630 -5.21 18.72 16.44
CA LEU A 630 -3.78 18.60 16.75
C LEU A 630 -3.26 17.17 16.50
N SER A 631 -4.03 16.14 16.88
CA SER A 631 -3.72 14.74 16.57
C SER A 631 -3.67 14.51 15.05
N TYR A 632 -4.66 15.04 14.33
CA TYR A 632 -4.71 14.96 12.87
C TYR A 632 -3.50 15.60 12.19
N ALA A 633 -3.14 16.83 12.57
CA ALA A 633 -1.97 17.48 12.00
C ALA A 633 -0.67 16.72 12.33
N ARG A 634 -0.60 16.07 13.50
CA ARG A 634 0.57 15.28 13.92
C ARG A 634 0.78 14.04 13.07
N ILE A 635 -0.26 13.33 12.64
CA ILE A 635 -0.10 12.13 11.82
C ILE A 635 0.47 12.44 10.42
N TRP A 636 0.26 13.65 9.92
CA TRP A 636 0.78 14.08 8.61
C TRP A 636 2.18 14.65 8.65
N ARG A 637 2.86 14.67 9.81
CA ARG A 637 4.27 15.05 9.90
C ARG A 637 5.09 14.31 8.84
N HIS A 638 5.72 15.05 7.95
CA HIS A 638 6.48 14.50 6.84
C HIS A 638 7.47 15.53 6.30
N THR A 639 8.66 15.09 5.93
CA THR A 639 9.66 15.83 5.17
C THR A 639 10.26 14.93 4.09
N ALA A 640 10.70 15.52 2.98
CA ALA A 640 11.30 14.78 1.89
C ALA A 640 12.42 15.55 1.20
N THR A 641 13.19 14.86 0.39
CA THR A 641 14.13 15.46 -0.57
C THR A 641 13.34 16.23 -1.66
N PRO A 642 13.96 17.24 -2.29
CA PRO A 642 13.37 17.92 -3.44
C PRO A 642 13.06 16.97 -4.61
N GLU A 643 13.93 15.97 -4.84
CA GLU A 643 13.74 14.98 -5.91
C GLU A 643 12.51 14.12 -5.67
N TYR A 644 12.32 13.62 -4.45
CA TYR A 644 11.12 12.87 -4.07
C TYR A 644 9.86 13.72 -4.22
N THR A 645 9.89 14.97 -3.74
CA THR A 645 8.75 15.89 -3.84
C THR A 645 8.42 16.22 -5.31
N ALA A 646 9.43 16.37 -6.16
CA ALA A 646 9.23 16.57 -7.59
C ALA A 646 8.62 15.34 -8.28
N ALA A 647 9.05 14.14 -7.91
CA ALA A 647 8.53 12.90 -8.46
C ALA A 647 7.07 12.67 -8.06
N THR A 648 6.73 12.81 -6.77
CA THR A 648 5.38 12.54 -6.29
C THR A 648 4.34 13.54 -6.81
N LEU A 649 4.71 14.80 -7.09
CA LEU A 649 3.80 15.78 -7.70
C LEU A 649 3.23 15.35 -9.07
N GLY A 650 3.94 14.51 -9.82
CA GLY A 650 3.51 14.01 -11.13
C GLY A 650 2.96 12.58 -11.13
N LEU A 651 3.22 11.80 -10.07
CA LEU A 651 2.97 10.36 -10.03
C LEU A 651 1.98 9.94 -8.93
N ASP A 652 1.91 10.69 -7.84
CA ASP A 652 1.10 10.33 -6.67
C ASP A 652 -0.26 11.02 -6.73
N SER A 653 -1.34 10.25 -6.50
CA SER A 653 -2.68 10.79 -6.36
C SER A 653 -2.89 11.52 -5.03
N HIS A 654 -1.98 11.37 -4.06
CA HIS A 654 -2.09 12.09 -2.80
C HIS A 654 -1.47 13.48 -2.92
N ALA A 655 -2.18 14.49 -2.40
CA ALA A 655 -1.59 15.80 -2.21
C ALA A 655 -0.44 15.72 -1.17
N PRO A 656 0.57 16.62 -1.25
CA PRO A 656 1.59 16.75 -0.22
C PRO A 656 0.98 16.96 1.18
N ALA A 657 1.63 16.37 2.19
CA ALA A 657 1.08 16.27 3.55
C ALA A 657 0.65 17.62 4.17
N GLU A 658 1.38 18.71 3.88
CA GLU A 658 1.00 20.05 4.37
C GLU A 658 -0.38 20.50 3.87
N PHE A 659 -0.75 20.11 2.65
CA PHE A 659 -2.05 20.43 2.05
C PHE A 659 -3.12 19.44 2.47
N ARG A 660 -2.78 18.17 2.69
CA ARG A 660 -3.68 17.20 3.32
C ARG A 660 -4.12 17.69 4.70
N VAL A 661 -3.27 18.38 5.46
CA VAL A 661 -3.71 19.02 6.71
C VAL A 661 -4.49 20.31 6.42
N ASN A 662 -3.82 21.30 5.83
CA ASN A 662 -4.32 22.67 5.84
C ASN A 662 -5.57 22.83 4.95
N GLN A 663 -5.56 22.30 3.73
CA GLN A 663 -6.71 22.45 2.84
C GLN A 663 -7.93 21.67 3.34
N VAL A 664 -7.73 20.61 4.11
CA VAL A 664 -8.84 19.85 4.67
C VAL A 664 -9.48 20.59 5.84
N VAL A 665 -8.70 20.98 6.86
CA VAL A 665 -9.29 21.57 8.09
C VAL A 665 -9.97 22.91 7.85
N ARG A 666 -9.52 23.70 6.86
CA ARG A 666 -10.17 24.98 6.54
C ARG A 666 -11.59 24.83 5.98
N ASN A 667 -11.95 23.64 5.49
CA ASN A 667 -13.32 23.30 5.07
C ASN A 667 -14.23 22.91 6.25
N MET A 668 -13.70 22.69 7.46
CA MET A 668 -14.44 22.21 8.64
C MET A 668 -14.91 23.37 9.53
N ALA A 669 -16.21 23.49 9.79
CA ALA A 669 -16.73 24.53 10.68
C ALA A 669 -16.18 24.40 12.12
N GLU A 670 -16.02 23.17 12.58
CA GLU A 670 -15.47 22.81 13.87
C GLU A 670 -14.05 23.36 14.06
N PHE A 671 -13.23 23.38 13.01
CA PHE A 671 -11.88 23.95 13.06
C PHE A 671 -11.92 25.46 13.26
N HIS A 672 -12.77 26.15 12.50
CA HIS A 672 -12.95 27.60 12.63
C HIS A 672 -13.41 27.99 14.03
N THR A 673 -14.35 27.23 14.61
CA THR A 673 -14.82 27.46 15.99
C THR A 673 -13.74 27.12 17.02
N ALA A 674 -13.09 25.96 16.92
CA ALA A 674 -12.14 25.47 17.92
C ALA A 674 -10.87 26.34 18.03
N PHE A 675 -10.46 26.99 16.94
CA PHE A 675 -9.30 27.87 16.88
C PHE A 675 -9.64 29.35 16.71
N GLU A 676 -10.92 29.72 16.73
CA GLU A 676 -11.41 31.08 16.52
C GLU A 676 -10.85 31.74 15.25
N VAL A 677 -10.84 31.02 14.13
CA VAL A 677 -10.33 31.50 12.83
C VAL A 677 -11.24 32.60 12.27
N ARG A 678 -10.66 33.73 11.87
CA ARG A 678 -11.37 34.94 11.42
C ARG A 678 -10.89 35.39 10.03
N PRO A 679 -11.66 36.23 9.31
CA PRO A 679 -11.19 36.86 8.08
C PRO A 679 -9.83 37.53 8.28
N GLY A 680 -8.87 37.22 7.42
CA GLY A 680 -7.48 37.71 7.51
C GLY A 680 -6.48 36.69 8.05
N ASP A 681 -6.94 35.65 8.75
CA ASP A 681 -6.08 34.51 9.12
C ASP A 681 -5.76 33.62 7.91
N GLY A 682 -4.58 33.01 7.88
CA GLY A 682 -4.12 32.19 6.73
C GLY A 682 -5.01 30.98 6.41
N MET A 683 -5.62 30.38 7.43
CA MET A 683 -6.53 29.24 7.30
C MET A 683 -7.99 29.63 7.06
N TYR A 684 -8.30 30.93 6.98
CA TYR A 684 -9.68 31.36 6.77
C TYR A 684 -10.19 30.93 5.39
N LEU A 685 -11.46 30.53 5.34
CA LEU A 685 -12.22 30.24 4.12
C LEU A 685 -13.67 30.65 4.42
N ALA A 686 -14.29 31.45 3.55
CA ALA A 686 -15.66 31.90 3.79
C ALA A 686 -16.63 30.71 3.78
N GLU A 687 -17.72 30.78 4.53
CA GLU A 687 -18.61 29.62 4.71
C GLU A 687 -19.12 29.04 3.38
N HIS A 688 -19.42 29.90 2.39
CA HIS A 688 -19.91 29.50 1.08
C HIS A 688 -18.82 28.94 0.14
N GLU A 689 -17.54 29.11 0.48
CA GLU A 689 -16.40 28.55 -0.26
C GLU A 689 -15.95 27.20 0.31
N ARG A 690 -16.42 26.85 1.53
CA ARG A 690 -16.11 25.57 2.18
C ARG A 690 -16.86 24.45 1.47
N VAL A 691 -16.13 23.44 1.05
CA VAL A 691 -16.70 22.23 0.44
C VAL A 691 -17.28 21.35 1.55
N ARG A 692 -18.57 21.04 1.43
CA ARG A 692 -19.28 20.06 2.27
C ARG A 692 -19.76 18.91 1.38
N LEU A 693 -19.38 17.68 1.74
CA LEU A 693 -19.53 16.45 0.95
C LEU A 693 -20.50 15.45 1.56
#